data_AF-A0A4U0NS99-F1
#
_entry.id   AF-A0A4U0NS99-F1
#
_cell.length_a   1.000
_cell.length_b   1.000
_cell.length_c   1.000
_cell.angle_alpha   90.00
_cell.angle_beta   90.00
_cell.angle_gamma   90.00
#
_symmetry.space_group_name_H-M   'P 1'
#
loop_
_entity.id
_entity.type
_entity.pdbx_description
1 polymer ?
#
loop_
_entity_poly.entity_id
_entity_poly.type
_entity_poly.pdbx_seq_one_letter_code
_entity_poly.pdbx_strand_id
1 'polypeptide(L)'
;MPQGLRTVRRRAGQRARPGRGRAGRTRRCRHRHRRKPAGTEPGVRGHPRPGRHHGIQQQCRGDRTAAGAPPARPADHRRRRLQQPAVPQGDRAGPVAAAGEAGHPPLPAGGARSGLRRPRRRPRHPVLRAEGRTRTRLVRRPRVNSPRLSLLPGLNRPVVIGEYPYYRAQPERWAPNLRELRRLGVDVVSCYLPWRFHETDGERPFDFTGATDPQRNVIGLLDAAAEAGLGVLLKPGPFIHAEVQLGGLPDRLCTPERTPYTGLHGWALTSQGRPLPSLFDPAVREETAGWLRAVADEVIAPRLSPHGPVVAVQLGNEGICGDAHLPITSQDGGPHARAAFATWLAGRGLADASQQTARDVEQWSPELRALWSRWSGRAIADVWDWFSALLPEGVAKVVNVPLAPVAGPEPTIDAWAARTRGIAGAGYHVGHTEWVGNPSTDPDAFRAHLLGIRLSRSDVLEANWGFTWTDSGFAEARTPVFNSLLALMLGSGTVSVYTAVATGSWGAHIEMDAQGLLAEGVDPALHAPPYCPGAPTTESGEPGATGRGLRLLAAFLDRFGDRLLASELVRDAVLAIDRALPEAETWAPEADTALRQSATALHDVLLRRSLLVDPQWLDEDGTTPVTPPELPVAVLRSTPNAAGTDAPSHEVAEQLDKLLSAVGRPVWTNEEGRAAVLRRVDRHRHVEFIAVFNSTDVADRVTGRAGEERYEITVPPGGAVVAVISGGVLESWLATPAEPDGPAAALSVDGRPRDDLSLLVTT
;
A
#
# COMPACT_ATOMS: atom_id res chain seq x y z
N MET A 1 9.74 56.58 -13.38
CA MET A 1 9.23 57.87 -13.90
C MET A 1 8.88 57.73 -15.38
N PRO A 2 7.90 58.48 -15.92
CA PRO A 2 6.77 57.79 -16.56
C PRO A 2 6.17 58.44 -17.82
N GLN A 3 5.28 57.70 -18.49
CA GLN A 3 4.01 58.20 -19.05
C GLN A 3 2.94 57.11 -18.82
N GLY A 4 1.66 57.39 -18.59
CA GLY A 4 0.97 58.66 -18.40
C GLY A 4 -0.48 58.58 -18.90
N LEU A 5 -1.44 59.21 -18.19
CA LEU A 5 -2.91 59.24 -18.48
C LEU A 5 -3.65 57.91 -18.21
N ARG A 6 -4.91 57.88 -17.76
CA ARG A 6 -5.80 58.94 -17.20
C ARG A 6 -6.84 58.33 -16.26
N THR A 7 -7.25 59.05 -15.22
CA THR A 7 -8.28 58.63 -14.25
C THR A 7 -9.62 59.35 -14.47
N VAL A 8 -10.74 58.63 -14.30
CA VAL A 8 -12.07 59.22 -14.01
C VAL A 8 -12.78 58.37 -12.95
N ARG A 9 -13.35 59.03 -11.93
CA ARG A 9 -14.25 58.46 -10.91
C ARG A 9 -15.62 59.12 -10.99
N ARG A 10 -16.69 58.34 -10.81
CA ARG A 10 -17.98 58.66 -10.14
C ARG A 10 -18.86 57.40 -10.20
N ARG A 11 -19.78 57.02 -9.29
CA ARG A 11 -20.23 57.36 -7.91
C ARG A 11 -21.76 57.23 -7.90
N ALA A 12 -22.27 56.22 -7.18
CA ALA A 12 -23.48 56.23 -6.32
C ALA A 12 -24.92 56.41 -6.91
N GLY A 13 -25.89 55.83 -6.18
CA GLY A 13 -27.34 55.81 -6.45
C GLY A 13 -27.83 54.38 -6.74
N GLN A 14 -28.42 53.56 -5.85
CA GLN A 14 -29.29 53.73 -4.65
C GLN A 14 -30.79 53.94 -4.96
N ARG A 15 -31.66 53.09 -4.36
CA ARG A 15 -33.16 53.13 -4.31
C ARG A 15 -33.88 52.61 -5.57
N ALA A 16 -35.08 52.01 -5.52
CA ALA A 16 -35.88 51.44 -4.39
C ALA A 16 -36.95 50.43 -4.89
N ARG A 17 -37.70 49.82 -3.95
CA ARG A 17 -38.87 48.92 -4.19
C ARG A 17 -40.08 49.67 -4.78
N PRO A 18 -41.01 48.94 -5.42
CA PRO A 18 -42.30 48.57 -4.80
C PRO A 18 -42.43 47.04 -4.62
N GLY A 19 -43.49 46.43 -4.07
CA GLY A 19 -44.72 46.90 -3.42
C GLY A 19 -45.51 45.67 -2.90
N ARG A 20 -46.35 45.80 -1.86
CA ARG A 20 -47.04 44.64 -1.23
C ARG A 20 -48.43 44.36 -1.82
N GLY A 21 -48.80 43.09 -1.92
CA GLY A 21 -50.18 42.60 -2.06
C GLY A 21 -50.45 41.41 -1.13
N ARG A 22 -51.67 41.26 -0.59
CA ARG A 22 -52.07 40.21 0.37
C ARG A 22 -53.32 39.45 -0.10
N ALA A 23 -53.24 38.13 -0.22
CA ALA A 23 -54.31 37.17 0.12
C ALA A 23 -53.76 35.72 0.02
N GLY A 24 -54.17 34.71 0.81
CA GLY A 24 -54.96 34.79 2.05
C GLY A 24 -56.24 33.93 2.08
N ARG A 25 -56.13 32.59 2.01
CA ARG A 25 -57.19 31.66 2.48
C ARG A 25 -56.62 30.28 2.85
N THR A 26 -57.40 29.51 3.62
CA THR A 26 -56.98 28.31 4.37
C THR A 26 -58.05 27.22 4.33
N ARG A 27 -57.78 26.07 5.00
CA ARG A 27 -58.68 24.92 5.30
C ARG A 27 -58.69 23.82 4.22
N ARG A 28 -58.82 22.52 4.54
CA ARG A 28 -58.83 21.80 5.85
C ARG A 28 -58.60 20.29 5.65
N CYS A 29 -58.00 19.61 6.62
CA CYS A 29 -58.10 18.15 6.76
C CYS A 29 -59.47 17.73 7.33
N ARG A 30 -59.96 16.52 7.00
CA ARG A 30 -60.84 15.70 7.87
C ARG A 30 -60.98 14.25 7.39
N HIS A 31 -60.89 13.29 8.32
CA HIS A 31 -61.25 11.87 8.10
C HIS A 31 -62.77 11.67 7.93
N ARG A 32 -63.16 10.51 7.37
CA ARG A 32 -64.30 9.71 7.86
C ARG A 32 -64.15 8.21 7.56
N HIS A 33 -65.03 7.38 8.12
CA HIS A 33 -64.88 5.92 8.31
C HIS A 33 -65.93 5.07 7.55
N ARG A 34 -65.54 3.81 7.24
CA ARG A 34 -66.40 2.59 7.10
C ARG A 34 -67.36 2.59 5.89
N ARG A 35 -67.89 1.44 5.37
CA ARG A 35 -68.09 0.08 5.95
C ARG A 35 -68.09 -1.02 4.83
N LYS A 36 -67.94 -2.32 5.19
CA LYS A 36 -68.16 -3.52 4.32
C LYS A 36 -69.67 -3.91 4.23
N PRO A 37 -70.08 -4.87 3.36
CA PRO A 37 -70.12 -6.33 3.67
C PRO A 37 -69.38 -7.20 2.60
N ALA A 38 -68.67 -8.33 2.90
CA ALA A 38 -69.09 -9.72 3.24
C ALA A 38 -69.40 -10.61 1.99
N GLY A 39 -69.09 -11.92 1.89
CA GLY A 39 -68.35 -12.88 2.75
C GLY A 39 -67.26 -13.66 1.96
N THR A 40 -66.70 -14.81 2.37
CA THR A 40 -67.01 -15.72 3.50
C THR A 40 -65.74 -16.48 3.98
N GLU A 41 -65.71 -16.92 5.25
CA GLU A 41 -64.64 -17.71 5.96
C GLU A 41 -64.99 -19.23 6.02
N PRO A 42 -64.34 -20.14 6.82
CA PRO A 42 -63.09 -20.13 7.65
C PRO A 42 -62.11 -21.28 7.23
N GLY A 43 -61.04 -21.74 7.92
CA GLY A 43 -60.36 -21.51 9.23
C GLY A 43 -59.28 -22.63 9.45
N VAL A 44 -58.54 -22.80 10.57
CA VAL A 44 -58.33 -22.01 11.80
C VAL A 44 -57.04 -22.49 12.55
N ARG A 45 -56.23 -21.53 13.06
CA ARG A 45 -55.27 -21.52 14.21
C ARG A 45 -54.42 -22.76 14.62
N GLY A 46 -53.14 -22.54 14.99
CA GLY A 46 -52.40 -23.40 15.95
C GLY A 46 -50.89 -23.14 16.14
N HIS A 47 -50.50 -22.53 17.28
CA HIS A 47 -49.15 -22.63 17.90
C HIS A 47 -49.26 -23.57 19.12
N PRO A 48 -48.20 -24.28 19.61
CA PRO A 48 -46.89 -23.69 19.99
C PRO A 48 -45.62 -24.61 19.85
N ARG A 49 -44.48 -24.15 20.41
CA ARG A 49 -43.31 -24.96 20.84
C ARG A 49 -43.52 -25.47 22.30
N PRO A 50 -42.64 -26.28 22.94
CA PRO A 50 -41.42 -26.97 22.48
C PRO A 50 -41.40 -28.50 22.79
N GLY A 51 -40.31 -29.21 22.44
CA GLY A 51 -40.04 -30.57 22.95
C GLY A 51 -38.67 -31.13 22.53
N ARG A 52 -37.98 -31.83 23.45
CA ARG A 52 -36.78 -32.67 23.17
C ARG A 52 -37.20 -34.15 23.22
N HIS A 53 -36.59 -35.03 22.42
CA HIS A 53 -35.96 -36.29 22.87
C HIS A 53 -35.27 -37.06 21.73
N HIS A 54 -34.66 -38.21 22.05
CA HIS A 54 -33.72 -38.96 21.20
C HIS A 54 -34.38 -39.93 20.19
N GLY A 55 -33.75 -40.09 19.02
CA GLY A 55 -32.87 -41.26 18.76
C GLY A 55 -33.42 -42.50 18.04
N ILE A 56 -32.50 -43.16 17.31
CA ILE A 56 -32.53 -44.57 16.82
C ILE A 56 -33.58 -44.85 15.72
N GLN A 57 -33.21 -44.88 14.43
CA GLN A 57 -32.54 -45.96 13.66
C GLN A 57 -33.32 -47.28 13.47
N GLN A 58 -33.53 -47.66 12.21
CA GLN A 58 -33.23 -48.95 11.57
C GLN A 58 -33.13 -48.67 10.05
N GLN A 59 -32.15 -49.12 9.25
CA GLN A 59 -31.45 -50.41 9.05
C GLN A 59 -32.16 -51.43 8.14
N CYS A 60 -31.61 -51.61 6.95
CA CYS A 60 -31.29 -52.94 6.37
C CYS A 60 -29.80 -52.87 5.98
N ARG A 61 -28.83 -53.68 6.42
CA ARG A 61 -28.67 -55.10 6.85
C ARG A 61 -28.43 -56.13 5.74
N GLY A 62 -27.57 -57.11 6.06
CA GLY A 62 -26.94 -58.08 5.16
C GLY A 62 -25.40 -57.95 5.20
N ASP A 63 -24.69 -58.24 6.31
CA ASP A 63 -24.33 -59.58 6.87
C ASP A 63 -23.42 -60.43 5.93
N ARG A 64 -22.40 -61.22 6.31
CA ARG A 64 -21.63 -61.59 7.56
C ARG A 64 -20.40 -62.46 7.09
N THR A 65 -19.32 -62.81 7.83
CA THR A 65 -18.86 -62.65 9.24
C THR A 65 -17.31 -62.73 9.37
N ALA A 66 -16.74 -61.98 10.32
CA ALA A 66 -15.69 -62.32 11.32
C ALA A 66 -14.42 -63.17 11.04
N ALA A 67 -13.27 -62.55 11.39
CA ALA A 67 -12.16 -63.03 12.25
C ALA A 67 -11.40 -64.37 12.01
N GLY A 68 -10.06 -64.27 11.92
CA GLY A 68 -9.10 -65.38 12.05
C GLY A 68 -7.64 -64.89 11.94
N ALA A 69 -6.73 -65.42 12.76
CA ALA A 69 -5.31 -65.03 12.84
C ALA A 69 -4.39 -66.30 12.89
N PRO A 70 -3.05 -66.17 12.72
CA PRO A 70 -2.28 -67.10 11.85
C PRO A 70 -1.60 -68.26 12.62
N PRO A 71 -0.85 -69.16 11.93
CA PRO A 71 0.62 -68.93 11.83
C PRO A 71 1.33 -69.51 10.57
N ALA A 72 2.67 -69.36 10.58
CA ALA A 72 3.70 -70.18 9.88
C ALA A 72 4.29 -69.71 8.51
N ARG A 73 5.51 -70.22 8.28
CA ARG A 73 6.53 -69.98 7.21
C ARG A 73 7.00 -71.38 6.72
N PRO A 74 7.80 -71.58 5.62
CA PRO A 74 8.91 -70.76 5.08
C PRO A 74 8.86 -70.60 3.52
N ALA A 75 9.87 -70.17 2.74
CA ALA A 75 11.32 -70.09 2.97
C ALA A 75 12.11 -69.04 2.15
N ASP A 76 13.37 -68.88 2.57
CA ASP A 76 14.61 -68.55 1.84
C ASP A 76 14.87 -67.23 1.08
N HIS A 77 15.77 -66.45 1.71
CA HIS A 77 17.09 -66.02 1.21
C HIS A 77 17.22 -65.25 -0.13
N ARG A 78 18.01 -64.16 -0.20
CA ARG A 78 19.32 -63.92 0.45
C ARG A 78 19.49 -62.54 1.12
N ARG A 79 20.58 -62.41 1.89
CA ARG A 79 20.98 -61.22 2.67
C ARG A 79 22.01 -60.37 1.90
N ARG A 80 22.11 -59.07 2.22
CA ARG A 80 23.32 -58.56 2.90
C ARG A 80 23.05 -57.36 3.83
N ARG A 81 23.49 -57.56 5.07
CA ARG A 81 23.64 -56.62 6.21
C ARG A 81 24.89 -55.75 5.99
N LEU A 82 25.22 -54.69 6.75
CA LEU A 82 24.65 -53.95 7.91
C LEU A 82 25.48 -52.64 8.04
N GLN A 83 25.00 -51.64 8.79
CA GLN A 83 25.58 -51.18 10.08
C GLN A 83 25.07 -49.79 10.48
N GLN A 84 24.58 -49.68 11.71
CA GLN A 84 24.62 -48.46 12.53
C GLN A 84 25.70 -48.68 13.62
N PRO A 85 26.22 -47.60 14.21
CA PRO A 85 26.56 -47.66 15.64
C PRO A 85 26.06 -46.44 16.46
N ALA A 86 25.60 -46.76 17.67
CA ALA A 86 25.68 -45.99 18.92
C ALA A 86 25.14 -44.54 19.04
N VAL A 87 24.40 -44.33 20.14
CA VAL A 87 24.06 -43.04 20.76
C VAL A 87 24.82 -42.93 22.09
N PRO A 88 25.36 -41.75 22.44
CA PRO A 88 25.46 -41.28 23.83
C PRO A 88 24.51 -40.10 24.11
N GLN A 89 24.19 -39.86 25.38
CA GLN A 89 23.22 -38.84 25.83
C GLN A 89 23.87 -37.46 26.00
N GLY A 90 23.08 -36.38 25.88
CA GLY A 90 23.56 -35.00 26.11
C GLY A 90 22.46 -33.91 26.07
N ASP A 91 21.75 -33.76 27.20
CA ASP A 91 20.97 -32.57 27.62
C ASP A 91 19.88 -31.96 26.72
N ARG A 92 19.25 -30.88 27.23
CA ARG A 92 17.93 -30.37 26.83
C ARG A 92 18.00 -28.95 26.25
N ALA A 93 17.29 -28.71 25.15
CA ALA A 93 16.81 -27.40 24.72
C ALA A 93 15.40 -27.53 24.10
N GLY A 94 14.64 -26.44 24.05
CA GLY A 94 13.27 -26.41 23.53
C GLY A 94 13.19 -26.33 22.00
N PRO A 95 11.98 -26.47 21.41
CA PRO A 95 11.80 -26.36 19.96
C PRO A 95 11.95 -24.90 19.50
N VAL A 96 12.81 -24.67 18.51
CA VAL A 96 12.92 -23.41 17.76
C VAL A 96 12.00 -23.50 16.54
N ALA A 97 11.27 -22.42 16.24
CA ALA A 97 10.41 -22.35 15.06
C ALA A 97 11.23 -22.29 13.77
N ALA A 98 10.70 -22.86 12.68
CA ALA A 98 11.42 -22.95 11.42
C ALA A 98 11.34 -21.63 10.62
N ALA A 99 12.49 -21.00 10.37
CA ALA A 99 12.65 -20.00 9.32
C ALA A 99 12.89 -20.70 7.97
N GLY A 100 12.26 -20.21 6.90
CA GLY A 100 12.43 -20.75 5.55
C GLY A 100 13.57 -20.06 4.81
N GLU A 101 14.73 -20.72 4.70
CA GLU A 101 15.85 -20.25 3.87
C GLU A 101 15.63 -20.59 2.39
N ALA A 102 15.99 -19.69 1.49
CA ALA A 102 16.10 -19.95 0.05
C ALA A 102 17.29 -19.17 -0.54
N GLY A 103 18.18 -19.87 -1.27
CA GLY A 103 19.39 -19.29 -1.87
C GLY A 103 19.73 -19.89 -3.23
N HIS A 104 20.53 -19.16 -4.01
CA HIS A 104 21.10 -19.57 -5.32
C HIS A 104 22.54 -20.13 -5.14
N PRO A 105 23.32 -20.55 -6.17
CA PRO A 105 23.07 -20.78 -7.62
C PRO A 105 23.54 -22.21 -8.09
N PRO A 106 24.29 -22.46 -9.22
CA PRO A 106 23.87 -22.58 -10.64
C PRO A 106 24.30 -23.89 -11.42
N LEU A 107 24.02 -23.93 -12.75
CA LEU A 107 24.63 -24.74 -13.87
C LEU A 107 24.04 -26.14 -14.22
N PRO A 108 24.23 -26.70 -15.46
CA PRO A 108 24.13 -26.09 -16.81
C PRO A 108 23.39 -26.96 -17.89
N ALA A 109 23.37 -26.48 -19.15
CA ALA A 109 22.71 -27.03 -20.37
C ALA A 109 23.16 -28.45 -20.84
N GLY A 110 22.58 -29.14 -21.84
CA GLY A 110 21.54 -28.85 -22.87
C GLY A 110 21.36 -30.10 -23.79
N GLY A 111 20.72 -30.13 -24.98
CA GLY A 111 20.01 -29.15 -25.81
C GLY A 111 19.68 -29.78 -27.20
N ALA A 112 18.93 -29.10 -28.09
CA ALA A 112 18.61 -29.60 -29.46
C ALA A 112 18.51 -28.47 -30.50
N ARG A 113 18.63 -28.79 -31.81
CA ARG A 113 18.84 -27.79 -32.89
C ARG A 113 17.73 -27.69 -33.94
N SER A 114 17.55 -26.44 -34.42
CA SER A 114 17.21 -26.01 -35.79
C SER A 114 15.82 -26.31 -36.39
N GLY A 115 15.20 -25.26 -36.95
CA GLY A 115 13.90 -25.32 -37.65
C GLY A 115 13.56 -24.06 -38.48
N LEU A 116 14.49 -23.59 -39.33
CA LEU A 116 14.36 -22.32 -40.08
C LEU A 116 13.15 -22.27 -41.03
N ARG A 117 12.30 -21.25 -40.91
CA ARG A 117 11.43 -20.75 -42.00
C ARG A 117 11.43 -19.22 -42.07
N ARG A 118 11.50 -18.68 -43.30
CA ARG A 118 11.55 -17.23 -43.59
C ARG A 118 10.14 -16.63 -43.67
N PRO A 119 9.87 -15.43 -43.12
CA PRO A 119 8.62 -14.72 -43.33
C PRO A 119 8.50 -14.15 -44.75
N ARG A 120 7.26 -14.00 -45.25
CA ARG A 120 6.96 -13.41 -46.57
C ARG A 120 6.83 -11.88 -46.46
N ARG A 121 7.40 -11.14 -47.42
CA ARG A 121 7.29 -9.68 -47.50
C ARG A 121 5.86 -9.24 -47.85
N ARG A 122 5.43 -8.11 -47.27
CA ARG A 122 4.35 -7.23 -47.75
C ARG A 122 4.87 -5.79 -47.90
N PRO A 123 4.21 -4.90 -48.67
CA PRO A 123 4.88 -3.73 -49.26
C PRO A 123 5.10 -2.57 -48.29
N ARG A 124 6.05 -1.70 -48.64
CA ARG A 124 6.36 -0.44 -47.93
C ARG A 124 5.53 0.71 -48.50
N HIS A 125 4.87 1.48 -47.65
CA HIS A 125 4.45 2.85 -47.97
C HIS A 125 5.56 3.85 -47.58
N PRO A 126 5.72 4.97 -48.30
CA PRO A 126 6.80 5.93 -48.05
C PRO A 126 6.50 6.82 -46.84
N VAL A 127 7.42 6.87 -45.88
CA VAL A 127 7.38 7.83 -44.76
C VAL A 127 7.91 9.18 -45.24
N LEU A 128 7.08 10.22 -45.13
CA LEU A 128 7.52 11.60 -45.35
C LEU A 128 8.48 12.04 -44.23
N ARG A 129 9.64 12.58 -44.60
CA ARG A 129 10.54 13.24 -43.64
C ARG A 129 9.92 14.56 -43.19
N ALA A 130 9.89 14.80 -41.89
CA ALA A 130 9.76 16.14 -41.30
C ALA A 130 11.12 16.54 -40.75
N GLU A 131 11.62 17.71 -41.15
CA GLU A 131 12.96 18.18 -40.76
C GLU A 131 12.97 18.81 -39.36
N GLY A 132 14.16 18.88 -38.77
CA GLY A 132 14.33 19.15 -37.34
C GLY A 132 13.90 20.55 -36.90
N ARG A 133 13.17 20.62 -35.79
CA ARG A 133 13.14 21.80 -34.92
C ARG A 133 13.77 21.46 -33.58
N THR A 134 14.88 22.10 -33.25
CA THR A 134 15.52 22.05 -31.94
C THR A 134 14.51 22.54 -30.89
N ARG A 135 14.01 21.62 -30.05
CA ARG A 135 13.13 21.96 -28.93
C ARG A 135 13.92 22.76 -27.90
N THR A 136 13.63 24.05 -27.78
CA THR A 136 14.11 24.91 -26.71
C THR A 136 13.81 24.26 -25.36
N ARG A 137 14.76 24.32 -24.43
CA ARG A 137 14.71 23.65 -23.12
C ARG A 137 13.45 24.10 -22.35
N LEU A 138 12.41 23.26 -22.32
CA LEU A 138 11.20 23.56 -21.59
C LEU A 138 11.52 23.55 -20.09
N VAL A 139 11.54 24.72 -19.46
CA VAL A 139 11.61 24.81 -18.00
C VAL A 139 10.33 24.17 -17.47
N ARG A 140 10.45 22.98 -16.85
CA ARG A 140 9.31 22.32 -16.20
C ARG A 140 8.72 23.32 -15.20
N ARG A 141 7.46 23.74 -15.42
CA ARG A 141 6.67 24.29 -14.32
C ARG A 141 6.55 23.18 -13.28
N PRO A 142 6.80 23.44 -11.98
CA PRO A 142 6.57 22.41 -10.97
C PRO A 142 5.10 21.99 -11.01
N ARG A 143 4.84 20.68 -11.07
CA ARG A 143 3.49 20.15 -10.85
C ARG A 143 3.20 20.28 -9.36
N VAL A 144 2.67 21.43 -8.96
CA VAL A 144 2.21 21.64 -7.59
C VAL A 144 0.82 21.02 -7.43
N ASN A 145 0.80 19.69 -7.33
CA ASN A 145 -0.11 19.10 -6.36
C ASN A 145 0.31 19.68 -4.99
N SER A 146 -0.64 20.19 -4.21
CA SER A 146 -0.36 20.51 -2.81
C SER A 146 0.18 19.23 -2.13
N PRO A 147 1.15 19.31 -1.20
CA PRO A 147 1.70 18.13 -0.51
C PRO A 147 0.66 17.40 0.36
N ARG A 148 -0.56 17.93 0.46
CA ARG A 148 -1.77 17.25 0.90
C ARG A 148 -2.83 17.43 -0.18
N LEU A 149 -2.76 16.63 -1.25
CA LEU A 149 -3.82 16.57 -2.25
C LEU A 149 -4.98 15.77 -1.64
N SER A 150 -5.95 16.45 -1.02
CA SER A 150 -7.15 15.75 -0.55
C SER A 150 -7.88 15.15 -1.75
N LEU A 151 -7.92 13.82 -1.79
CA LEU A 151 -8.63 13.03 -2.81
C LEU A 151 -10.13 13.35 -2.84
N LEU A 152 -10.66 13.92 -1.75
CA LEU A 152 -12.02 14.43 -1.63
C LEU A 152 -12.01 15.90 -1.19
N PRO A 153 -11.99 16.87 -2.14
CA PRO A 153 -12.02 18.29 -1.82
C PRO A 153 -13.19 18.67 -0.89
N GLY A 154 -12.87 19.20 0.28
CA GLY A 154 -13.84 19.55 1.33
C GLY A 154 -13.94 18.53 2.47
N LEU A 155 -13.39 17.32 2.33
CA LEU A 155 -13.23 16.39 3.44
C LEU A 155 -12.01 16.80 4.28
N ASN A 156 -12.27 17.44 5.42
CA ASN A 156 -11.25 17.93 6.35
C ASN A 156 -10.87 16.84 7.38
N ARG A 157 -10.60 15.62 6.94
CA ARG A 157 -10.06 14.53 7.77
C ARG A 157 -9.29 13.54 6.90
N PRO A 158 -8.48 12.62 7.46
CA PRO A 158 -7.85 11.58 6.68
C PRO A 158 -8.89 10.77 5.88
N VAL A 159 -8.57 10.45 4.64
CA VAL A 159 -9.48 9.80 3.68
C VAL A 159 -9.41 8.29 3.87
N VAL A 160 -10.55 7.62 4.03
CA VAL A 160 -10.60 6.16 4.07
C VAL A 160 -10.82 5.64 2.65
N ILE A 161 -9.82 4.92 2.13
CA ILE A 161 -9.82 4.27 0.81
C ILE A 161 -10.06 2.78 1.02
N GLY A 162 -11.09 2.22 0.39
CA GLY A 162 -11.40 0.79 0.49
C GLY A 162 -11.38 0.10 -0.86
N GLU A 163 -10.56 -0.93 -1.03
CA GLU A 163 -10.48 -1.62 -2.32
C GLU A 163 -11.62 -2.64 -2.49
N TYR A 164 -12.27 -2.60 -3.66
CA TYR A 164 -13.23 -3.61 -4.09
C TYR A 164 -12.85 -4.19 -5.47
N PRO A 165 -12.29 -5.42 -5.54
CA PRO A 165 -12.03 -6.11 -6.80
C PRO A 165 -13.33 -6.64 -7.43
N TYR A 166 -14.10 -5.74 -8.05
CA TYR A 166 -15.42 -6.04 -8.65
C TYR A 166 -15.41 -7.21 -9.66
N TYR A 167 -14.29 -7.41 -10.36
CA TYR A 167 -14.06 -8.51 -11.30
C TYR A 167 -13.90 -9.89 -10.62
N ARG A 168 -13.92 -9.93 -9.27
CA ARG A 168 -14.02 -11.14 -8.44
C ARG A 168 -15.39 -11.29 -7.75
N ALA A 169 -16.37 -10.43 -8.06
CA ALA A 169 -17.70 -10.42 -7.45
C ALA A 169 -18.81 -10.39 -8.51
N GLN A 170 -19.92 -11.09 -8.25
CA GLN A 170 -21.11 -11.04 -9.11
C GLN A 170 -21.74 -9.64 -9.11
N PRO A 171 -22.22 -9.11 -10.26
CA PRO A 171 -22.66 -7.71 -10.36
C PRO A 171 -23.79 -7.31 -9.41
N GLU A 172 -24.67 -8.25 -9.04
CA GLU A 172 -25.75 -8.04 -8.09
C GLU A 172 -25.26 -7.75 -6.66
N ARG A 173 -23.99 -8.09 -6.35
CA ARG A 173 -23.33 -7.77 -5.07
C ARG A 173 -22.71 -6.38 -5.06
N TRP A 174 -22.45 -5.76 -6.20
CA TRP A 174 -21.70 -4.51 -6.25
C TRP A 174 -22.40 -3.38 -5.46
N ALA A 175 -23.68 -3.11 -5.76
CA ALA A 175 -24.41 -2.03 -5.11
C ALA A 175 -24.75 -2.29 -3.62
N PRO A 176 -25.06 -3.52 -3.17
CA PRO A 176 -25.07 -3.86 -1.74
C PRO A 176 -23.74 -3.59 -1.05
N ASN A 177 -22.64 -4.13 -1.57
CA ASN A 177 -21.34 -4.10 -0.89
C ASN A 177 -20.77 -2.67 -0.86
N LEU A 178 -20.95 -1.86 -1.91
CA LEU A 178 -20.59 -0.44 -1.92
C LEU A 178 -21.34 0.38 -0.85
N ARG A 179 -22.61 0.08 -0.59
CA ARG A 179 -23.38 0.73 0.50
C ARG A 179 -22.88 0.31 1.89
N GLU A 180 -22.44 -0.94 2.03
CA GLU A 180 -21.83 -1.42 3.28
C GLU A 180 -20.45 -0.79 3.53
N LEU A 181 -19.60 -0.65 2.50
CA LEU A 181 -18.36 0.11 2.60
C LEU A 181 -18.60 1.54 3.10
N ARG A 182 -19.60 2.24 2.55
CA ARG A 182 -19.98 3.58 3.04
C ARG A 182 -20.47 3.55 4.48
N ARG A 183 -21.19 2.50 4.92
CA ARG A 183 -21.66 2.33 6.32
C ARG A 183 -20.51 2.09 7.29
N LEU A 184 -19.48 1.33 6.90
CA LEU A 184 -18.27 1.10 7.69
C LEU A 184 -17.41 2.37 7.81
N GLY A 185 -17.50 3.27 6.82
CA GLY A 185 -16.86 4.58 6.85
C GLY A 185 -15.84 4.84 5.74
N VAL A 186 -15.81 3.99 4.70
CA VAL A 186 -15.04 4.25 3.47
C VAL A 186 -15.59 5.48 2.77
N ASP A 187 -14.72 6.37 2.29
CA ASP A 187 -15.09 7.57 1.54
C ASP A 187 -14.75 7.46 0.05
N VAL A 188 -13.70 6.72 -0.29
CA VAL A 188 -13.28 6.42 -1.67
C VAL A 188 -13.21 4.91 -1.85
N VAL A 189 -13.89 4.34 -2.85
CA VAL A 189 -13.61 2.96 -3.27
C VAL A 189 -12.46 2.96 -4.29
N SER A 190 -11.49 2.06 -4.13
CA SER A 190 -10.49 1.79 -5.17
C SER A 190 -10.82 0.51 -5.93
N CYS A 191 -10.46 0.46 -7.22
CA CYS A 191 -10.46 -0.78 -7.97
C CYS A 191 -9.43 -0.77 -9.11
N TYR A 192 -8.79 -1.92 -9.32
CA TYR A 192 -8.00 -2.19 -10.53
C TYR A 192 -8.89 -2.49 -11.74
N LEU A 193 -8.45 -2.10 -12.93
CA LEU A 193 -9.01 -2.55 -14.21
C LEU A 193 -7.99 -3.48 -14.88
N PRO A 194 -8.15 -4.82 -14.82
CA PRO A 194 -7.23 -5.72 -15.50
C PRO A 194 -7.45 -5.65 -17.02
N TRP A 195 -6.43 -5.24 -17.77
CA TRP A 195 -6.51 -5.09 -19.23
C TRP A 195 -6.95 -6.42 -19.89
N ARG A 196 -6.31 -7.54 -19.55
CA ARG A 196 -6.66 -8.89 -20.06
C ARG A 196 -8.09 -9.35 -19.73
N PHE A 197 -8.74 -8.70 -18.74
CA PHE A 197 -10.13 -8.96 -18.38
C PHE A 197 -11.11 -8.12 -19.20
N HIS A 198 -10.80 -6.86 -19.51
CA HIS A 198 -11.67 -5.99 -20.32
C HIS A 198 -11.49 -6.16 -21.84
N GLU A 199 -10.41 -6.79 -22.30
CA GLU A 199 -10.12 -7.00 -23.72
C GLU A 199 -11.07 -8.04 -24.37
N THR A 200 -11.40 -7.82 -25.65
CA THR A 200 -12.30 -8.69 -26.43
C THR A 200 -11.80 -8.91 -27.86
N ASP A 201 -12.06 -10.10 -28.42
CA ASP A 201 -11.77 -10.44 -29.81
C ASP A 201 -12.76 -9.83 -30.84
N GLY A 202 -13.66 -8.94 -30.40
CA GLY A 202 -14.71 -8.33 -31.23
C GLY A 202 -14.29 -7.04 -31.95
N GLU A 203 -15.25 -6.45 -32.68
CA GLU A 203 -15.04 -5.16 -33.39
C GLU A 203 -14.72 -3.98 -32.44
N ARG A 204 -15.12 -4.09 -31.16
CA ARG A 204 -14.64 -3.22 -30.08
C ARG A 204 -13.57 -3.98 -29.29
N PRO A 205 -12.33 -3.47 -29.21
CA PRO A 205 -11.23 -4.17 -28.55
C PRO A 205 -11.41 -4.28 -27.03
N PHE A 206 -12.26 -3.44 -26.43
CA PHE A 206 -12.54 -3.43 -24.99
C PHE A 206 -14.05 -3.41 -24.71
N ASP A 207 -14.45 -3.98 -23.59
CA ASP A 207 -15.80 -3.90 -23.03
C ASP A 207 -15.75 -3.38 -21.59
N PHE A 208 -16.29 -2.17 -21.39
CA PHE A 208 -16.47 -1.54 -20.08
C PHE A 208 -17.94 -1.54 -19.62
N THR A 209 -18.82 -2.13 -20.43
CA THR A 209 -20.29 -2.11 -20.30
C THR A 209 -20.88 -3.46 -19.87
N GLY A 210 -20.08 -4.52 -19.89
CA GLY A 210 -20.54 -5.89 -19.65
C GLY A 210 -21.41 -6.46 -20.78
N ALA A 211 -21.18 -6.00 -22.01
CA ALA A 211 -21.86 -6.51 -23.21
C ALA A 211 -21.38 -7.93 -23.60
N THR A 212 -20.22 -8.36 -23.11
CA THR A 212 -19.61 -9.67 -23.36
C THR A 212 -19.57 -10.57 -22.12
N ASP A 213 -19.40 -9.98 -20.94
CA ASP A 213 -19.46 -10.62 -19.62
C ASP A 213 -19.97 -9.56 -18.62
N PRO A 214 -21.08 -9.80 -17.88
CA PRO A 214 -21.62 -8.84 -16.91
C PRO A 214 -20.60 -8.29 -15.89
N GLN A 215 -19.59 -9.08 -15.49
CA GLN A 215 -18.54 -8.63 -14.57
C GLN A 215 -17.61 -7.55 -15.17
N ARG A 216 -17.59 -7.40 -16.52
CA ARG A 216 -16.86 -6.32 -17.22
C ARG A 216 -17.55 -4.96 -17.17
N ASN A 217 -18.75 -4.85 -16.58
CA ASN A 217 -19.50 -3.59 -16.49
C ASN A 217 -18.95 -2.62 -15.42
N VAL A 218 -17.69 -2.21 -15.56
CA VAL A 218 -17.06 -1.20 -14.68
C VAL A 218 -17.81 0.13 -14.71
N ILE A 219 -18.53 0.44 -15.80
CA ILE A 219 -19.43 1.59 -15.88
C ILE A 219 -20.56 1.48 -14.84
N GLY A 220 -21.26 0.35 -14.77
CA GLY A 220 -22.31 0.11 -13.78
C GLY A 220 -21.80 0.08 -12.34
N LEU A 221 -20.56 -0.38 -12.11
CA LEU A 221 -19.89 -0.26 -10.80
C LEU A 221 -19.70 1.21 -10.40
N LEU A 222 -19.20 2.04 -11.31
CA LEU A 222 -18.99 3.48 -11.05
C LEU A 222 -20.32 4.19 -10.74
N ASP A 223 -21.37 3.90 -11.51
CA ASP A 223 -22.69 4.48 -11.28
C ASP A 223 -23.25 4.03 -9.91
N ALA A 224 -23.06 2.77 -9.52
CA ALA A 224 -23.42 2.27 -8.18
C ALA A 224 -22.58 2.88 -7.04
N ALA A 225 -21.31 3.23 -7.28
CA ALA A 225 -20.47 3.92 -6.31
C ALA A 225 -20.93 5.38 -6.10
N ALA A 226 -21.37 6.05 -7.18
CA ALA A 226 -22.01 7.35 -7.09
C ALA A 226 -23.34 7.30 -6.31
N GLU A 227 -24.19 6.29 -6.53
CA GLU A 227 -25.39 6.06 -5.72
C GLU A 227 -25.09 5.83 -4.23
N ALA A 228 -23.99 5.15 -3.92
CA ALA A 228 -23.53 4.93 -2.54
C ALA A 228 -22.90 6.17 -1.90
N GLY A 229 -22.69 7.26 -2.65
CA GLY A 229 -22.05 8.48 -2.16
C GLY A 229 -20.54 8.31 -1.89
N LEU A 230 -19.87 7.46 -2.67
CA LEU A 230 -18.43 7.21 -2.63
C LEU A 230 -17.72 7.96 -3.78
N GLY A 231 -16.52 8.47 -3.50
CA GLY A 231 -15.56 8.77 -4.56
C GLY A 231 -14.92 7.49 -5.11
N VAL A 232 -14.28 7.56 -6.28
CA VAL A 232 -13.58 6.42 -6.88
C VAL A 232 -12.13 6.78 -7.22
N LEU A 233 -11.22 5.89 -6.82
CA LEU A 233 -9.82 5.82 -7.26
C LEU A 233 -9.68 4.65 -8.26
N LEU A 234 -9.50 4.96 -9.54
CA LEU A 234 -9.29 3.94 -10.56
C LEU A 234 -7.80 3.58 -10.67
N LYS A 235 -7.46 2.28 -10.69
CA LYS A 235 -6.09 1.78 -10.88
C LYS A 235 -5.97 1.02 -12.24
N PRO A 236 -5.85 1.70 -13.40
CA PRO A 236 -5.91 1.08 -14.73
C PRO A 236 -4.59 0.46 -15.25
N GLY A 237 -3.57 0.35 -14.42
CA GLY A 237 -2.31 -0.32 -14.79
C GLY A 237 -1.41 0.48 -15.74
N PRO A 238 -0.85 -0.14 -16.80
CA PRO A 238 -1.29 -1.39 -17.46
C PRO A 238 -0.98 -2.67 -16.68
N PHE A 239 0.13 -2.70 -15.93
CA PHE A 239 0.40 -3.72 -14.92
C PHE A 239 -0.25 -3.28 -13.61
N ILE A 240 -1.04 -4.16 -13.00
CA ILE A 240 -1.82 -3.89 -11.79
C ILE A 240 -1.41 -4.73 -10.58
N HIS A 241 -0.57 -5.75 -10.75
CA HIS A 241 -0.38 -6.83 -9.77
C HIS A 241 -1.74 -7.47 -9.39
N ALA A 242 -2.29 -7.14 -8.21
CA ALA A 242 -3.63 -7.49 -7.75
C ALA A 242 -3.98 -8.98 -7.79
N GLU A 243 -2.97 -9.84 -7.79
CA GLU A 243 -3.05 -11.30 -7.82
C GLU A 243 -3.89 -11.80 -9.02
N VAL A 244 -3.81 -11.07 -10.13
CA VAL A 244 -4.39 -11.40 -11.43
C VAL A 244 -3.28 -11.90 -12.35
N GLN A 245 -3.58 -12.90 -13.18
CA GLN A 245 -2.65 -13.46 -14.15
C GLN A 245 -1.89 -12.37 -14.96
N LEU A 246 -0.56 -12.48 -15.02
CA LEU A 246 0.37 -11.52 -15.64
C LEU A 246 0.27 -10.08 -15.08
N GLY A 247 -0.19 -9.94 -13.84
CA GLY A 247 -0.55 -8.64 -13.26
C GLY A 247 -1.56 -7.88 -14.11
N GLY A 248 -2.52 -8.60 -14.72
CA GLY A 248 -3.57 -8.06 -15.58
C GLY A 248 -3.18 -7.75 -17.03
N LEU A 249 -1.93 -7.96 -17.44
CA LEU A 249 -1.47 -7.73 -18.82
C LEU A 249 -1.99 -8.81 -19.81
N PRO A 250 -2.30 -8.45 -21.08
CA PRO A 250 -2.62 -9.43 -22.11
C PRO A 250 -1.46 -10.37 -22.44
N ASP A 251 -1.79 -11.65 -22.61
CA ASP A 251 -0.86 -12.74 -22.88
C ASP A 251 0.13 -12.50 -24.03
N ARG A 252 -0.27 -11.74 -25.06
CA ARG A 252 0.58 -11.43 -26.22
C ARG A 252 1.74 -10.47 -25.94
N LEU A 253 1.69 -9.72 -24.83
CA LEU A 253 2.78 -8.84 -24.42
C LEU A 253 3.88 -9.64 -23.69
N CYS A 254 3.49 -10.68 -22.96
CA CYS A 254 4.39 -11.57 -22.22
C CYS A 254 4.81 -12.75 -23.11
N THR A 255 5.47 -12.45 -24.25
CA THR A 255 5.93 -13.41 -25.28
C THR A 255 7.36 -13.10 -25.76
N PRO A 256 8.09 -14.07 -26.34
CA PRO A 256 9.45 -13.86 -26.87
C PRO A 256 9.56 -12.83 -28.02
N GLU A 257 8.44 -12.44 -28.63
CA GLU A 257 8.34 -11.40 -29.65
C GLU A 257 8.26 -9.96 -29.08
N ARG A 258 8.40 -9.81 -27.76
CA ARG A 258 8.58 -8.53 -27.05
C ARG A 258 9.87 -8.55 -26.26
N THR A 259 10.47 -7.37 -26.04
CA THR A 259 11.63 -7.27 -25.16
C THR A 259 11.17 -7.54 -23.71
N PRO A 260 11.70 -8.57 -23.02
CA PRO A 260 11.39 -8.78 -21.62
C PRO A 260 11.97 -7.64 -20.76
N TYR A 261 11.30 -7.34 -19.66
CA TYR A 261 11.88 -6.60 -18.55
C TYR A 261 12.97 -7.50 -17.95
N THR A 262 14.23 -7.08 -18.00
CA THR A 262 15.36 -7.92 -17.58
C THR A 262 16.34 -7.08 -16.77
N GLY A 263 16.56 -7.45 -15.50
CA GLY A 263 17.48 -6.71 -14.64
C GLY A 263 18.94 -6.76 -15.12
N LEU A 264 19.79 -5.87 -14.61
CA LEU A 264 21.24 -5.91 -14.82
C LEU A 264 21.87 -7.24 -14.35
N HIS A 265 21.22 -7.96 -13.42
CA HIS A 265 21.56 -9.33 -13.01
C HIS A 265 21.22 -10.42 -14.05
N GLY A 266 20.74 -10.06 -15.25
CA GLY A 266 20.45 -10.99 -16.36
C GLY A 266 19.12 -11.75 -16.26
N TRP A 267 18.56 -11.92 -15.06
CA TRP A 267 17.21 -12.48 -14.88
C TRP A 267 16.09 -11.56 -15.38
N ALA A 268 15.08 -12.15 -16.00
CA ALA A 268 13.83 -11.46 -16.35
C ALA A 268 12.94 -11.29 -15.12
N LEU A 269 12.21 -10.17 -15.03
CA LEU A 269 11.11 -10.02 -14.08
C LEU A 269 9.94 -10.86 -14.60
N THR A 270 9.34 -11.68 -13.73
CA THR A 270 8.29 -12.64 -14.09
C THR A 270 6.99 -12.35 -13.34
N SER A 271 5.89 -12.92 -13.85
CA SER A 271 4.63 -13.05 -13.14
C SER A 271 3.96 -14.36 -13.59
N GLN A 272 3.70 -15.26 -12.64
CA GLN A 272 3.33 -16.65 -12.87
C GLN A 272 4.27 -17.36 -13.86
N GLY A 273 5.57 -17.29 -13.60
CA GLY A 273 6.64 -17.97 -14.33
C GLY A 273 6.91 -17.41 -15.73
N ARG A 274 6.20 -16.34 -16.14
CA ARG A 274 6.28 -15.76 -17.49
C ARG A 274 6.95 -14.39 -17.46
N PRO A 275 7.95 -14.12 -18.32
CA PRO A 275 8.59 -12.81 -18.40
C PRO A 275 7.61 -11.68 -18.69
N LEU A 276 7.65 -10.63 -17.87
CA LEU A 276 6.93 -9.39 -18.11
C LEU A 276 7.61 -8.56 -19.21
N PRO A 277 6.87 -7.77 -19.99
CA PRO A 277 7.44 -6.91 -21.03
C PRO A 277 8.16 -5.70 -20.45
N SER A 278 9.26 -5.28 -21.08
CA SER A 278 9.88 -3.98 -20.82
C SER A 278 8.95 -2.86 -21.30
N LEU A 279 8.53 -1.98 -20.39
CA LEU A 279 7.81 -0.75 -20.76
C LEU A 279 8.71 0.30 -21.44
N PHE A 280 9.94 -0.05 -21.83
CA PHE A 280 10.76 0.74 -22.76
C PHE A 280 10.71 0.23 -24.21
N ASP A 281 10.17 -0.98 -24.45
CA ASP A 281 9.92 -1.51 -25.79
C ASP A 281 8.87 -0.66 -26.55
N PRO A 282 9.19 -0.14 -27.75
CA PRO A 282 8.27 0.71 -28.51
C PRO A 282 6.92 0.06 -28.86
N ALA A 283 6.88 -1.26 -29.10
CA ALA A 283 5.65 -1.96 -29.44
C ALA A 283 4.74 -2.12 -28.20
N VAL A 284 5.34 -2.45 -27.06
CA VAL A 284 4.62 -2.51 -25.77
C VAL A 284 4.06 -1.12 -25.42
N ARG A 285 4.84 -0.06 -25.63
CA ARG A 285 4.37 1.33 -25.46
C ARG A 285 3.20 1.70 -26.38
N GLU A 286 3.21 1.26 -27.63
CA GLU A 286 2.11 1.53 -28.56
C GLU A 286 0.81 0.86 -28.11
N GLU A 287 0.86 -0.43 -27.75
CA GLU A 287 -0.31 -1.18 -27.26
C GLU A 287 -0.82 -0.63 -25.92
N THR A 288 0.06 -0.37 -24.95
CA THR A 288 -0.30 0.28 -23.66
C THR A 288 -0.97 1.63 -23.87
N ALA A 289 -0.51 2.41 -24.86
CA ALA A 289 -1.11 3.69 -25.19
C ALA A 289 -2.46 3.55 -25.93
N GLY A 290 -2.81 2.37 -26.45
CA GLY A 290 -4.16 2.03 -26.88
C GLY A 290 -5.09 1.83 -25.67
N TRP A 291 -4.71 0.92 -24.77
CA TRP A 291 -5.46 0.60 -23.55
C TRP A 291 -5.76 1.84 -22.68
N LEU A 292 -4.72 2.59 -22.29
CA LEU A 292 -4.88 3.74 -21.39
C LEU A 292 -5.73 4.87 -21.99
N ARG A 293 -5.79 5.01 -23.33
CA ARG A 293 -6.69 5.96 -24.00
C ARG A 293 -8.14 5.50 -24.01
N ALA A 294 -8.40 4.20 -24.24
CA ALA A 294 -9.76 3.68 -24.15
C ALA A 294 -10.34 3.86 -22.74
N VAL A 295 -9.54 3.59 -21.69
CA VAL A 295 -9.94 3.86 -20.31
C VAL A 295 -10.07 5.38 -20.03
N ALA A 296 -9.22 6.23 -20.61
CA ALA A 296 -9.35 7.68 -20.52
C ALA A 296 -10.68 8.19 -21.08
N ASP A 297 -11.03 7.77 -22.30
CA ASP A 297 -12.12 8.34 -23.08
C ASP A 297 -13.49 7.71 -22.74
N GLU A 298 -13.54 6.40 -22.48
CA GLU A 298 -14.80 5.66 -22.25
C GLU A 298 -15.17 5.55 -20.75
N VAL A 299 -14.17 5.44 -19.87
CA VAL A 299 -14.38 5.20 -18.42
C VAL A 299 -14.22 6.49 -17.61
N ILE A 300 -13.04 7.13 -17.69
CA ILE A 300 -12.64 8.24 -16.80
C ILE A 300 -13.32 9.56 -17.18
N ALA A 301 -13.12 10.06 -18.40
CA ALA A 301 -13.56 11.40 -18.81
C ALA A 301 -15.09 11.62 -18.66
N PRO A 302 -15.98 10.65 -18.97
CA PRO A 302 -17.42 10.83 -18.78
C PRO A 302 -17.88 10.84 -17.31
N ARG A 303 -17.02 10.42 -16.36
CA ARG A 303 -17.37 10.20 -14.95
C ARG A 303 -16.47 10.98 -13.99
N LEU A 304 -15.79 12.01 -14.50
CA LEU A 304 -14.86 12.83 -13.74
C LEU A 304 -15.58 13.76 -12.75
N SER A 305 -15.09 13.79 -11.51
CA SER A 305 -15.49 14.73 -10.47
C SER A 305 -15.32 16.20 -10.93
N PRO A 306 -16.28 17.11 -10.64
CA PRO A 306 -17.41 16.96 -9.73
C PRO A 306 -18.71 16.41 -10.37
N HIS A 307 -18.68 16.00 -11.64
CA HIS A 307 -19.89 15.57 -12.36
C HIS A 307 -20.12 14.04 -12.33
N GLY A 308 -19.10 13.27 -11.98
CA GLY A 308 -19.18 11.85 -11.68
C GLY A 308 -18.25 11.46 -10.51
N PRO A 309 -18.21 10.17 -10.14
CA PRO A 309 -17.54 9.70 -8.94
C PRO A 309 -16.01 9.58 -9.05
N VAL A 310 -15.42 9.60 -10.24
CA VAL A 310 -13.97 9.40 -10.41
C VAL A 310 -13.24 10.64 -9.94
N VAL A 311 -12.54 10.53 -8.80
CA VAL A 311 -11.78 11.64 -8.19
C VAL A 311 -10.29 11.53 -8.48
N ALA A 312 -9.77 10.31 -8.60
CA ALA A 312 -8.34 10.04 -8.78
C ALA A 312 -8.07 8.83 -9.68
N VAL A 313 -6.87 8.79 -10.25
CA VAL A 313 -6.36 7.67 -11.05
C VAL A 313 -4.92 7.34 -10.61
N GLN A 314 -4.63 6.07 -10.35
CA GLN A 314 -3.28 5.57 -10.08
C GLN A 314 -2.53 5.30 -11.40
N LEU A 315 -1.23 5.61 -11.45
CA LEU A 315 -0.39 5.37 -12.61
C LEU A 315 0.48 4.12 -12.40
N GLY A 316 0.17 3.02 -13.10
CA GLY A 316 0.82 1.72 -12.87
C GLY A 316 0.51 1.12 -11.49
N ASN A 317 1.36 0.19 -11.07
CA ASN A 317 1.44 -0.26 -9.68
C ASN A 317 2.92 -0.39 -9.27
N GLU A 318 3.27 0.20 -8.13
CA GLU A 318 4.49 -0.14 -7.37
C GLU A 318 5.82 0.03 -8.14
N GLY A 319 5.86 0.99 -9.05
CA GLY A 319 7.01 1.27 -9.92
C GLY A 319 6.61 1.27 -11.39
N ILE A 320 7.35 0.50 -12.19
CA ILE A 320 7.03 0.17 -13.59
C ILE A 320 6.14 -1.08 -13.63
N CYS A 321 6.57 -2.14 -12.93
CA CYS A 321 5.93 -3.46 -12.86
C CYS A 321 6.09 -4.11 -11.45
N GLY A 322 5.88 -3.36 -10.36
CA GLY A 322 6.15 -3.85 -8.99
C GLY A 322 7.62 -3.81 -8.54
N ASP A 323 8.51 -3.28 -9.39
CA ASP A 323 9.98 -3.35 -9.24
C ASP A 323 10.59 -2.40 -8.20
N ALA A 324 9.83 -1.43 -7.67
CA ALA A 324 10.44 -0.30 -6.95
C ALA A 324 11.07 -0.65 -5.59
N HIS A 325 10.73 -1.80 -5.00
CA HIS A 325 11.29 -2.30 -3.74
C HIS A 325 12.42 -3.33 -3.91
N LEU A 326 12.60 -3.85 -5.13
CA LEU A 326 13.60 -4.87 -5.46
C LEU A 326 15.04 -4.30 -5.43
N PRO A 327 16.10 -5.13 -5.39
CA PRO A 327 17.49 -4.66 -5.51
C PRO A 327 17.72 -3.75 -6.73
N ILE A 328 18.75 -2.91 -6.69
CA ILE A 328 19.00 -1.94 -7.79
C ILE A 328 19.35 -2.63 -9.12
N THR A 329 19.93 -3.83 -9.04
CA THR A 329 20.22 -4.73 -10.15
C THR A 329 18.97 -5.29 -10.81
N SER A 330 17.80 -5.24 -10.15
CA SER A 330 16.48 -5.60 -10.69
C SER A 330 15.77 -4.46 -11.40
N GLN A 331 16.37 -3.27 -11.50
CA GLN A 331 15.86 -2.24 -12.43
C GLN A 331 16.10 -2.69 -13.88
N ASP A 332 15.13 -2.46 -14.78
CA ASP A 332 15.19 -2.85 -16.20
C ASP A 332 16.52 -2.47 -16.86
N GLY A 333 17.37 -3.47 -17.05
CA GLY A 333 18.62 -3.49 -17.81
C GLY A 333 18.44 -3.98 -19.24
N GLY A 334 17.21 -4.08 -19.75
CA GLY A 334 16.92 -4.39 -21.15
C GLY A 334 17.53 -3.35 -22.11
N PRO A 335 17.71 -3.70 -23.40
CA PRO A 335 18.39 -2.85 -24.38
C PRO A 335 17.72 -1.47 -24.54
N HIS A 336 16.38 -1.41 -24.47
CA HIS A 336 15.64 -0.16 -24.57
C HIS A 336 15.80 0.73 -23.32
N ALA A 337 15.84 0.15 -22.12
CA ALA A 337 16.06 0.87 -20.87
C ALA A 337 17.51 1.40 -20.78
N ARG A 338 18.51 0.57 -21.13
CA ARG A 338 19.92 1.01 -21.20
C ARG A 338 20.16 2.10 -22.24
N ALA A 339 19.41 2.09 -23.35
CA ALA A 339 19.42 3.20 -24.31
C ALA A 339 18.79 4.50 -23.75
N ALA A 340 17.75 4.39 -22.91
CA ALA A 340 17.17 5.53 -22.21
C ALA A 340 18.13 6.12 -21.15
N PHE A 341 18.84 5.27 -20.39
CA PHE A 341 19.91 5.69 -19.48
C PHE A 341 21.07 6.37 -20.20
N ALA A 342 21.56 5.79 -21.31
CA ALA A 342 22.58 6.41 -22.16
C ALA A 342 22.14 7.81 -22.63
N THR A 343 20.91 7.94 -23.10
CA THR A 343 20.32 9.24 -23.51
C THR A 343 20.28 10.25 -22.35
N TRP A 344 19.97 9.79 -21.13
CA TRP A 344 19.94 10.61 -19.91
C TRP A 344 21.35 11.09 -19.48
N LEU A 345 22.39 10.28 -19.69
CA LEU A 345 23.80 10.61 -19.46
C LEU A 345 24.34 11.58 -20.53
N ALA A 346 24.13 11.27 -21.81
CA ALA A 346 24.53 12.12 -22.93
C ALA A 346 23.88 13.52 -22.84
N GLY A 347 22.60 13.60 -22.45
CA GLY A 347 21.90 14.86 -22.17
C GLY A 347 22.43 15.68 -20.99
N ARG A 348 23.43 15.18 -20.26
CA ARG A 348 24.18 15.86 -19.18
C ARG A 348 25.65 16.12 -19.54
N GLY A 349 26.08 15.82 -20.76
CA GLY A 349 27.48 15.91 -21.19
C GLY A 349 28.35 14.73 -20.76
N LEU A 350 27.78 13.70 -20.11
CA LEU A 350 28.50 12.51 -19.64
C LEU A 350 28.67 11.48 -20.77
N ALA A 351 29.34 11.89 -21.86
CA ALA A 351 29.47 11.10 -23.08
C ALA A 351 30.22 9.77 -22.85
N ASP A 352 31.31 9.79 -22.08
CA ASP A 352 32.12 8.59 -21.84
C ASP A 352 31.41 7.59 -20.92
N ALA A 353 30.62 8.08 -19.95
CA ALA A 353 29.72 7.26 -19.15
C ALA A 353 28.60 6.67 -20.03
N SER A 354 28.04 7.47 -20.96
CA SER A 354 27.02 7.03 -21.92
C SER A 354 27.50 5.95 -22.90
N GLN A 355 28.81 5.81 -23.13
CA GLN A 355 29.37 4.71 -23.92
C GLN A 355 29.59 3.45 -23.08
N GLN A 356 29.86 3.61 -21.78
CA GLN A 356 30.07 2.49 -20.86
C GLN A 356 28.79 1.73 -20.51
N THR A 357 27.60 2.34 -20.64
CA THR A 357 26.30 1.68 -20.39
C THR A 357 26.03 0.44 -21.27
N ALA A 358 26.81 0.23 -22.33
CA ALA A 358 26.75 -0.95 -23.20
C ALA A 358 27.64 -2.14 -22.73
N ARG A 359 28.53 -1.93 -21.75
CA ARG A 359 29.40 -2.98 -21.18
C ARG A 359 28.69 -3.78 -20.09
N ASP A 360 29.22 -4.94 -19.73
CA ASP A 360 28.71 -5.74 -18.60
C ASP A 360 28.83 -4.96 -17.28
N VAL A 361 27.94 -5.22 -16.31
CA VAL A 361 27.77 -4.37 -15.10
C VAL A 361 28.98 -4.47 -14.15
N GLU A 362 29.70 -5.58 -14.22
CA GLU A 362 31.00 -5.84 -13.60
C GLU A 362 32.07 -4.84 -14.09
N GLN A 363 31.94 -4.35 -15.33
CA GLN A 363 32.84 -3.38 -15.94
C GLN A 363 32.42 -1.91 -15.72
N TRP A 364 31.31 -1.65 -15.01
CA TRP A 364 30.84 -0.30 -14.70
C TRP A 364 31.61 0.27 -13.52
N SER A 365 32.09 1.51 -13.64
CA SER A 365 32.74 2.21 -12.53
C SER A 365 31.75 2.54 -11.40
N PRO A 366 32.22 2.79 -10.17
CA PRO A 366 31.35 3.16 -9.04
C PRO A 366 30.49 4.40 -9.34
N GLU A 367 31.00 5.36 -10.10
CA GLU A 367 30.27 6.56 -10.49
C GLU A 367 29.14 6.23 -11.49
N LEU A 368 29.37 5.30 -12.42
CA LEU A 368 28.33 4.85 -13.35
C LEU A 368 27.22 4.05 -12.63
N ARG A 369 27.61 3.25 -11.63
CA ARG A 369 26.69 2.54 -10.73
C ARG A 369 25.83 3.51 -9.91
N ALA A 370 26.44 4.51 -9.27
CA ALA A 370 25.69 5.56 -8.55
C ALA A 370 24.78 6.40 -9.49
N LEU A 371 25.22 6.68 -10.72
CA LEU A 371 24.40 7.35 -11.74
C LEU A 371 23.20 6.49 -12.18
N TRP A 372 23.32 5.16 -12.17
CA TRP A 372 22.19 4.24 -12.38
C TRP A 372 21.23 4.26 -11.18
N SER A 373 21.74 4.24 -9.94
CA SER A 373 20.94 4.40 -8.72
C SER A 373 20.12 5.69 -8.73
N ARG A 374 20.71 6.80 -9.22
CA ARG A 374 19.99 8.07 -9.39
C ARG A 374 19.04 8.09 -10.59
N TRP A 375 19.26 7.23 -11.59
CA TRP A 375 18.41 7.13 -12.78
C TRP A 375 17.19 6.25 -12.57
N SER A 376 17.26 5.20 -11.75
CA SER A 376 16.16 4.24 -11.50
C SER A 376 14.82 4.91 -11.12
N GLY A 377 14.82 5.74 -10.09
CA GLY A 377 13.63 6.53 -9.68
C GLY A 377 13.16 7.49 -10.75
N ARG A 378 14.07 7.99 -11.59
CA ARG A 378 13.73 8.84 -12.73
C ARG A 378 13.16 8.04 -13.91
N ALA A 379 13.58 6.78 -14.11
CA ALA A 379 13.04 5.88 -15.12
C ALA A 379 11.57 5.56 -14.83
N ILE A 380 11.24 5.27 -13.57
CA ILE A 380 9.87 5.13 -13.05
C ILE A 380 9.07 6.42 -13.30
N ALA A 381 9.60 7.59 -12.87
CA ALA A 381 8.92 8.86 -13.06
C ALA A 381 8.73 9.26 -14.54
N ASP A 382 9.62 8.86 -15.47
CA ASP A 382 9.46 9.08 -16.91
C ASP A 382 8.41 8.13 -17.55
N VAL A 383 8.17 6.95 -16.96
CA VAL A 383 7.03 6.07 -17.32
C VAL A 383 5.72 6.68 -16.84
N TRP A 384 5.65 7.16 -15.60
CA TRP A 384 4.46 7.85 -15.08
C TRP A 384 4.18 9.18 -15.80
N ASP A 385 5.21 9.94 -16.21
CA ASP A 385 5.07 11.13 -17.05
C ASP A 385 4.38 10.80 -18.39
N TRP A 386 4.66 9.62 -18.95
CA TRP A 386 4.03 9.12 -20.16
C TRP A 386 2.59 8.64 -19.91
N PHE A 387 2.32 7.84 -18.87
CA PHE A 387 0.95 7.43 -18.49
C PHE A 387 0.06 8.65 -18.20
N SER A 388 0.56 9.62 -17.43
CA SER A 388 -0.18 10.83 -17.07
C SER A 388 -0.55 11.68 -18.30
N ALA A 389 0.20 11.59 -19.40
CA ALA A 389 -0.04 12.30 -20.64
C ALA A 389 -0.97 11.56 -21.63
N LEU A 390 -1.39 10.33 -21.29
CA LEU A 390 -2.40 9.55 -22.03
C LEU A 390 -3.81 9.66 -21.42
N LEU A 391 -3.90 10.20 -20.20
CA LEU A 391 -5.12 10.29 -19.40
C LEU A 391 -5.64 11.75 -19.36
N PRO A 392 -6.91 12.00 -18.99
CA PRO A 392 -7.47 13.34 -19.04
C PRO A 392 -6.76 14.33 -18.09
N GLU A 393 -6.74 15.61 -18.46
CA GLU A 393 -6.37 16.69 -17.54
C GLU A 393 -7.43 16.86 -16.44
N GLY A 394 -7.06 17.45 -15.30
CA GLY A 394 -7.97 17.76 -14.20
C GLY A 394 -8.24 16.63 -13.19
N VAL A 395 -8.15 15.35 -13.59
CA VAL A 395 -8.24 14.24 -12.61
C VAL A 395 -6.95 14.11 -11.79
N ALA A 396 -7.08 13.86 -10.49
CA ALA A 396 -5.93 13.64 -9.61
C ALA A 396 -5.11 12.43 -10.06
N LYS A 397 -3.78 12.53 -9.97
CA LYS A 397 -2.83 11.47 -10.33
C LYS A 397 -2.10 11.03 -9.06
N VAL A 398 -2.27 9.76 -8.70
CA VAL A 398 -1.60 9.13 -7.57
C VAL A 398 -0.64 8.04 -8.05
N VAL A 399 0.36 7.72 -7.24
CA VAL A 399 1.32 6.62 -7.48
C VAL A 399 1.64 5.95 -6.16
N ASN A 400 1.75 4.63 -6.14
CA ASN A 400 2.26 3.89 -4.98
C ASN A 400 3.68 3.39 -5.22
N VAL A 401 4.45 3.33 -4.12
CA VAL A 401 5.78 2.71 -4.04
C VAL A 401 5.76 1.81 -2.80
N PRO A 402 6.06 0.51 -2.87
CA PRO A 402 6.06 -0.31 -1.66
C PRO A 402 7.09 0.24 -0.68
N LEU A 403 6.86 0.09 0.62
CA LEU A 403 7.94 0.19 1.58
C LEU A 403 8.97 -0.94 1.28
N ALA A 404 10.21 -0.78 1.72
CA ALA A 404 11.24 -1.81 1.57
C ALA A 404 11.64 -2.43 2.91
N PRO A 405 11.93 -3.74 2.98
CA PRO A 405 12.52 -4.36 4.16
C PRO A 405 13.85 -3.69 4.53
N VAL A 406 14.09 -3.52 5.84
CA VAL A 406 15.34 -2.94 6.38
C VAL A 406 16.42 -4.00 6.64
N ALA A 407 16.12 -5.27 6.41
CA ALA A 407 16.98 -6.42 6.66
C ALA A 407 17.01 -7.38 5.45
N GLY A 408 17.87 -8.41 5.51
CA GLY A 408 18.10 -9.37 4.42
C GLY A 408 19.45 -9.17 3.71
N PRO A 409 19.83 -10.02 2.74
CA PRO A 409 21.17 -10.03 2.14
C PRO A 409 21.40 -8.90 1.12
N GLU A 410 20.37 -8.46 0.40
CA GLU A 410 20.46 -7.38 -0.59
C GLU A 410 20.07 -6.02 0.03
N PRO A 411 20.75 -4.90 -0.29
CA PRO A 411 20.44 -3.56 0.22
C PRO A 411 19.20 -2.94 -0.46
N THR A 412 18.05 -3.59 -0.30
CA THR A 412 16.74 -3.19 -0.85
C THR A 412 16.26 -1.84 -0.32
N ILE A 413 16.47 -1.54 0.97
CA ILE A 413 16.15 -0.22 1.55
C ILE A 413 16.92 0.93 0.86
N ASP A 414 18.18 0.70 0.47
CA ASP A 414 18.99 1.68 -0.25
C ASP A 414 18.55 1.82 -1.71
N ALA A 415 18.27 0.71 -2.39
CA ALA A 415 17.70 0.71 -3.74
C ALA A 415 16.36 1.48 -3.79
N TRP A 416 15.49 1.22 -2.80
CA TRP A 416 14.22 1.91 -2.58
C TRP A 416 14.42 3.39 -2.29
N ALA A 417 15.38 3.76 -1.44
CA ALA A 417 15.60 5.14 -1.04
C ALA A 417 16.14 5.99 -2.21
N ALA A 418 17.06 5.43 -3.00
CA ALA A 418 17.56 6.03 -4.23
C ALA A 418 16.43 6.27 -5.26
N ARG A 419 15.55 5.26 -5.47
CA ARG A 419 14.35 5.42 -6.32
C ARG A 419 13.40 6.48 -5.77
N THR A 420 13.04 6.39 -4.49
CA THR A 420 12.02 7.22 -3.83
C THR A 420 12.41 8.69 -3.80
N ARG A 421 13.70 9.02 -3.59
CA ARG A 421 14.18 10.40 -3.72
C ARG A 421 14.02 10.93 -5.16
N GLY A 422 14.35 10.11 -6.16
CA GLY A 422 14.13 10.46 -7.57
C GLY A 422 12.65 10.68 -7.94
N ILE A 423 11.76 9.95 -7.27
CA ILE A 423 10.30 10.01 -7.42
C ILE A 423 9.70 11.26 -6.76
N ALA A 424 10.17 11.67 -5.57
CA ALA A 424 9.61 12.80 -4.82
C ALA A 424 9.59 14.12 -5.64
N GLY A 425 10.56 14.32 -6.54
CA GLY A 425 10.63 15.48 -7.44
C GLY A 425 9.66 15.46 -8.63
N ALA A 426 8.85 14.43 -8.82
CA ALA A 426 7.97 14.29 -9.99
C ALA A 426 6.65 15.09 -9.91
N GLY A 427 6.24 15.50 -8.70
CA GLY A 427 5.02 16.27 -8.45
C GLY A 427 3.71 15.47 -8.59
N TYR A 428 3.77 14.15 -8.34
CA TYR A 428 2.60 13.30 -8.13
C TYR A 428 2.21 13.30 -6.64
N HIS A 429 0.99 12.88 -6.33
CA HIS A 429 0.67 12.45 -4.97
C HIS A 429 1.24 11.04 -4.79
N VAL A 430 2.35 10.94 -4.05
CA VAL A 430 3.06 9.67 -3.78
C VAL A 430 2.50 9.08 -2.50
N GLY A 431 1.97 7.87 -2.61
CA GLY A 431 1.67 7.02 -1.47
C GLY A 431 2.59 5.81 -1.39
N HIS A 432 2.43 5.02 -0.35
CA HIS A 432 3.13 3.75 -0.17
C HIS A 432 2.20 2.54 -0.05
N THR A 433 2.80 1.36 -0.21
CA THR A 433 2.17 0.07 0.11
C THR A 433 2.85 -0.58 1.33
N GLU A 434 2.06 -1.11 2.27
CA GLU A 434 2.53 -1.76 3.50
C GLU A 434 2.81 -3.28 3.36
N TRP A 435 3.44 -3.73 2.28
CA TRP A 435 3.85 -5.15 2.09
C TRP A 435 5.24 -5.45 2.70
N VAL A 436 5.49 -5.01 3.93
CA VAL A 436 6.79 -5.16 4.64
C VAL A 436 6.69 -5.84 6.01
N GLY A 437 5.78 -6.80 6.15
CA GLY A 437 5.54 -7.52 7.42
C GLY A 437 4.61 -6.78 8.38
N ASN A 438 4.44 -7.34 9.58
CA ASN A 438 3.50 -6.83 10.58
C ASN A 438 4.22 -5.98 11.66
N PRO A 439 4.09 -4.64 11.66
CA PRO A 439 4.74 -3.78 12.65
C PRO A 439 4.18 -3.94 14.08
N SER A 440 3.09 -4.67 14.30
CA SER A 440 2.61 -5.00 15.65
C SER A 440 3.33 -6.19 16.29
N THR A 441 4.11 -6.97 15.54
CA THR A 441 4.81 -8.16 16.07
C THR A 441 6.26 -8.29 15.59
N ASP A 442 6.62 -7.63 14.49
CA ASP A 442 7.97 -7.61 13.91
C ASP A 442 8.62 -6.21 14.06
N PRO A 443 9.72 -6.10 14.84
CA PRO A 443 10.50 -4.87 14.94
C PRO A 443 11.11 -4.37 13.62
N ASP A 444 11.40 -5.24 12.64
CA ASP A 444 11.95 -4.84 11.35
C ASP A 444 10.86 -4.31 10.40
N ALA A 445 9.65 -4.88 10.43
CA ALA A 445 8.46 -4.25 9.87
C ALA A 445 8.21 -2.86 10.50
N PHE A 446 8.31 -2.72 11.83
CA PHE A 446 8.15 -1.41 12.48
C PHE A 446 9.22 -0.41 12.02
N ARG A 447 10.48 -0.84 11.91
CA ARG A 447 11.60 -0.05 11.36
C ARG A 447 11.36 0.37 9.91
N ALA A 448 10.82 -0.51 9.07
CA ALA A 448 10.47 -0.21 7.68
C ALA A 448 9.36 0.85 7.57
N HIS A 449 8.31 0.77 8.40
CA HIS A 449 7.27 1.80 8.49
C HIS A 449 7.84 3.12 9.01
N LEU A 450 8.60 3.10 10.12
CA LEU A 450 9.21 4.30 10.72
C LEU A 450 10.16 5.03 9.75
N LEU A 451 11.13 4.33 9.17
CA LEU A 451 12.10 4.94 8.25
C LEU A 451 11.44 5.31 6.91
N GLY A 452 10.66 4.39 6.33
CA GLY A 452 10.09 4.52 5.00
C GLY A 452 9.03 5.62 4.89
N ILE A 453 8.05 5.66 5.79
CA ILE A 453 7.00 6.69 5.80
C ILE A 453 7.61 8.07 6.09
N ARG A 454 8.61 8.15 6.98
CA ARG A 454 9.28 9.42 7.29
C ARG A 454 10.21 9.90 6.17
N LEU A 455 11.00 9.06 5.51
CA LEU A 455 11.84 9.50 4.38
C LEU A 455 11.05 9.81 3.10
N SER A 456 9.95 9.10 2.84
CA SER A 456 9.11 9.33 1.67
C SER A 456 8.11 10.48 1.85
N ARG A 457 7.69 10.77 3.09
CA ARG A 457 6.60 11.71 3.44
C ARG A 457 5.28 11.36 2.72
N SER A 458 5.03 10.06 2.53
CA SER A 458 3.95 9.53 1.70
C SER A 458 2.73 9.06 2.50
N ASP A 459 1.57 9.04 1.84
CA ASP A 459 0.28 8.60 2.39
C ASP A 459 0.03 7.10 2.11
N VAL A 460 -0.78 6.40 2.91
CA VAL A 460 -1.09 4.96 2.67
C VAL A 460 -2.03 4.82 1.46
N LEU A 461 -1.60 4.16 0.39
CA LEU A 461 -2.47 3.84 -0.75
C LEU A 461 -2.86 2.36 -0.82
N GLU A 462 -2.09 1.46 -0.19
CA GLU A 462 -2.43 0.04 -0.10
C GLU A 462 -1.87 -0.55 1.22
N ALA A 463 -2.70 -1.25 2.00
CA ALA A 463 -2.33 -1.83 3.28
C ALA A 463 -3.22 -3.03 3.61
N ASN A 464 -2.62 -4.11 4.13
CA ASN A 464 -3.31 -5.37 4.35
C ASN A 464 -4.43 -5.26 5.40
N TRP A 465 -5.64 -5.65 5.03
CA TRP A 465 -6.83 -5.68 5.89
C TRP A 465 -7.57 -7.03 5.87
N GLY A 466 -6.92 -8.11 5.42
CA GLY A 466 -7.54 -9.44 5.45
C GLY A 466 -6.80 -10.60 4.77
N PHE A 467 -5.58 -10.41 4.27
CA PHE A 467 -4.75 -11.49 3.71
C PHE A 467 -3.92 -12.17 4.80
N THR A 468 -4.16 -13.46 4.99
CA THR A 468 -3.55 -14.29 6.05
C THR A 468 -2.36 -15.13 5.59
N TRP A 469 -1.88 -14.90 4.36
CA TRP A 469 -0.82 -15.68 3.70
C TRP A 469 0.56 -15.60 4.36
N THR A 470 0.91 -14.43 4.89
CA THR A 470 2.21 -14.16 5.55
C THR A 470 2.08 -14.06 7.07
N ASP A 471 0.93 -13.60 7.56
CA ASP A 471 0.60 -13.50 8.99
C ASP A 471 -0.92 -13.64 9.16
N SER A 472 -1.36 -14.57 10.01
CA SER A 472 -2.78 -14.80 10.30
C SER A 472 -3.42 -13.69 11.14
N GLY A 473 -2.63 -12.84 11.81
CA GLY A 473 -3.11 -11.71 12.61
C GLY A 473 -3.93 -10.68 11.82
N PHE A 474 -3.77 -10.61 10.49
CA PHE A 474 -4.61 -9.79 9.61
C PHE A 474 -6.05 -10.31 9.44
N ALA A 475 -6.37 -11.51 9.95
CA ALA A 475 -7.77 -11.95 10.08
C ALA A 475 -8.53 -11.19 11.19
N GLU A 476 -7.82 -10.57 12.13
CA GLU A 476 -8.40 -9.92 13.29
C GLU A 476 -8.28 -8.39 13.24
N ALA A 477 -9.19 -7.70 13.93
CA ALA A 477 -9.27 -6.24 13.88
C ALA A 477 -8.11 -5.50 14.60
N ARG A 478 -7.23 -6.20 15.32
CA ARG A 478 -6.09 -5.58 16.03
C ARG A 478 -5.05 -5.04 15.04
N THR A 479 -4.47 -5.94 14.24
CA THR A 479 -3.33 -5.68 13.36
C THR A 479 -3.55 -4.55 12.35
N PRO A 480 -4.58 -4.57 11.49
CA PRO A 480 -4.80 -3.48 10.53
C PRO A 480 -5.12 -2.14 11.19
N VAL A 481 -5.71 -2.13 12.40
CA VAL A 481 -5.92 -0.91 13.18
C VAL A 481 -4.60 -0.40 13.78
N PHE A 482 -3.70 -1.29 14.24
CA PHE A 482 -2.35 -0.92 14.67
C PHE A 482 -1.60 -0.21 13.54
N ASN A 483 -1.50 -0.85 12.36
CA ASN A 483 -0.86 -0.29 11.16
C ASN A 483 -1.43 1.09 10.80
N SER A 484 -2.75 1.17 10.68
CA SER A 484 -3.43 2.41 10.31
C SER A 484 -3.16 3.54 11.30
N LEU A 485 -3.12 3.25 12.61
CA LEU A 485 -2.79 4.25 13.64
C LEU A 485 -1.31 4.64 13.59
N LEU A 486 -0.39 3.70 13.30
CA LEU A 486 1.03 3.98 13.12
C LEU A 486 1.26 4.92 11.94
N ALA A 487 0.71 4.61 10.77
CA ALA A 487 0.82 5.43 9.58
C ALA A 487 0.18 6.82 9.75
N LEU A 488 -1.02 6.91 10.35
CA LEU A 488 -1.67 8.19 10.70
C LEU A 488 -0.80 9.03 11.65
N MET A 489 -0.19 8.42 12.67
CA MET A 489 0.65 9.15 13.62
C MET A 489 1.98 9.59 12.99
N LEU A 490 2.62 8.74 12.17
CA LEU A 490 3.79 9.09 11.36
C LEU A 490 3.47 10.14 10.29
N GLY A 491 2.20 10.28 9.88
CA GLY A 491 1.66 11.49 9.24
C GLY A 491 0.82 11.32 7.99
N SER A 492 0.38 10.10 7.67
CA SER A 492 -0.50 9.81 6.53
C SER A 492 -1.79 10.65 6.56
N GLY A 493 -2.13 11.23 5.42
CA GLY A 493 -3.44 11.84 5.12
C GLY A 493 -4.52 10.85 4.71
N THR A 494 -4.23 9.54 4.68
CA THR A 494 -5.14 8.47 4.25
C THR A 494 -5.06 7.25 5.17
N VAL A 495 -6.07 6.39 5.04
CA VAL A 495 -6.07 4.99 5.46
C VAL A 495 -6.46 4.17 4.24
N SER A 496 -5.68 3.15 3.86
CA SER A 496 -6.09 2.19 2.83
C SER A 496 -6.52 0.87 3.45
N VAL A 497 -7.45 0.19 2.79
CA VAL A 497 -8.08 -1.06 3.23
C VAL A 497 -8.05 -2.06 2.08
N TYR A 498 -6.99 -2.88 2.04
CA TYR A 498 -6.74 -3.85 0.97
C TYR A 498 -7.00 -5.31 1.42
N THR A 499 -8.07 -5.97 0.98
CA THR A 499 -9.27 -5.41 0.32
C THR A 499 -10.38 -5.17 1.34
N ALA A 500 -11.27 -4.22 1.03
CA ALA A 500 -12.38 -3.86 1.91
C ALA A 500 -13.57 -4.84 1.82
N VAL A 501 -13.55 -5.72 0.80
CA VAL A 501 -14.55 -6.75 0.52
C VAL A 501 -13.85 -8.06 0.16
N ALA A 502 -14.24 -9.16 0.82
CA ALA A 502 -13.86 -10.52 0.44
C ALA A 502 -14.63 -10.94 -0.82
N THR A 503 -13.98 -11.68 -1.73
CA THR A 503 -14.56 -12.00 -3.05
C THR A 503 -14.21 -13.41 -3.51
N GLY A 504 -15.09 -14.08 -4.26
CA GLY A 504 -14.95 -15.52 -4.55
C GLY A 504 -15.47 -15.98 -5.91
N SER A 505 -15.80 -15.05 -6.82
CA SER A 505 -16.49 -15.38 -8.08
C SER A 505 -15.83 -14.72 -9.30
N TRP A 506 -15.01 -15.47 -10.02
CA TRP A 506 -14.30 -15.04 -11.23
C TRP A 506 -14.11 -16.18 -12.24
N GLY A 507 -13.71 -15.84 -13.47
CA GLY A 507 -13.34 -16.78 -14.53
C GLY A 507 -11.85 -16.76 -14.91
N ALA A 508 -11.49 -17.54 -15.94
CA ALA A 508 -10.11 -17.75 -16.40
C ALA A 508 -9.36 -16.49 -16.90
N HIS A 509 -10.05 -15.36 -17.10
CA HIS A 509 -9.41 -14.07 -17.36
C HIS A 509 -8.80 -13.41 -16.10
N ILE A 510 -9.17 -13.89 -14.90
CA ILE A 510 -8.66 -13.43 -13.60
C ILE A 510 -7.78 -14.50 -12.94
N GLU A 511 -8.18 -15.77 -13.04
CA GLU A 511 -7.50 -16.93 -12.45
C GLU A 511 -6.02 -17.02 -12.87
N MET A 512 -5.14 -17.26 -11.89
CA MET A 512 -3.69 -17.37 -12.08
C MET A 512 -3.26 -18.80 -12.41
N ASP A 513 -2.23 -18.93 -13.24
CA ASP A 513 -1.62 -20.24 -13.53
C ASP A 513 -0.93 -20.80 -12.28
N ALA A 514 -1.51 -21.88 -11.74
CA ALA A 514 -0.99 -22.62 -10.61
C ALA A 514 0.42 -23.20 -10.85
N GLN A 515 0.81 -23.53 -12.10
CA GLN A 515 2.16 -24.00 -12.38
C GLN A 515 3.17 -22.84 -12.39
N GLY A 516 2.79 -21.70 -12.96
CA GLY A 516 3.55 -20.45 -12.89
C GLY A 516 3.79 -19.97 -11.46
N LEU A 517 2.76 -19.99 -10.60
CA LEU A 517 2.89 -19.67 -9.17
C LEU A 517 3.88 -20.62 -8.45
N LEU A 518 3.74 -21.94 -8.66
CA LEU A 518 4.67 -22.92 -8.07
C LEU A 518 6.11 -22.76 -8.58
N ALA A 519 6.30 -22.32 -9.83
CA ALA A 519 7.62 -21.98 -10.38
C ALA A 519 8.23 -20.71 -9.78
N GLU A 520 7.39 -19.81 -9.24
CA GLU A 520 7.79 -18.63 -8.45
C GLU A 520 7.84 -18.92 -6.93
N GLY A 521 7.62 -20.17 -6.51
CA GLY A 521 7.66 -20.60 -5.11
C GLY A 521 6.39 -20.30 -4.30
N VAL A 522 5.33 -19.82 -4.95
CA VAL A 522 4.05 -19.44 -4.33
C VAL A 522 3.07 -20.61 -4.35
N ASP A 523 2.46 -20.94 -3.21
CA ASP A 523 1.37 -21.92 -3.14
C ASP A 523 0.08 -21.32 -3.75
N PRO A 524 -0.49 -21.91 -4.82
CA PRO A 524 -1.73 -21.46 -5.44
C PRO A 524 -2.93 -21.41 -4.47
N ALA A 525 -2.91 -22.18 -3.37
CA ALA A 525 -3.96 -22.16 -2.36
C ALA A 525 -4.08 -20.80 -1.64
N LEU A 526 -3.01 -20.00 -1.59
CA LEU A 526 -3.00 -18.65 -1.01
C LEU A 526 -3.86 -17.65 -1.80
N HIS A 527 -4.20 -17.99 -3.05
CA HIS A 527 -4.99 -17.17 -3.98
C HIS A 527 -6.35 -17.80 -4.34
N ALA A 528 -6.72 -18.90 -3.69
CA ALA A 528 -8.01 -19.55 -3.89
C ALA A 528 -9.18 -18.71 -3.31
N PRO A 529 -10.43 -18.93 -3.77
CA PRO A 529 -11.60 -18.33 -3.15
C PRO A 529 -11.77 -18.73 -1.66
N PRO A 530 -12.14 -17.81 -0.76
CA PRO A 530 -12.33 -16.38 -0.98
C PRO A 530 -11.03 -15.58 -0.92
N TYR A 531 -10.82 -14.73 -1.91
CA TYR A 531 -9.77 -13.72 -1.95
C TYR A 531 -10.00 -12.67 -0.85
N CYS A 532 -8.97 -12.43 -0.03
CA CYS A 532 -8.99 -11.61 1.19
C CYS A 532 -10.02 -12.08 2.25
N PRO A 533 -9.83 -13.26 2.88
CA PRO A 533 -10.81 -13.84 3.80
C PRO A 533 -11.10 -13.00 5.06
N GLY A 534 -10.13 -12.22 5.55
CA GLY A 534 -10.26 -11.37 6.73
C GLY A 534 -10.91 -10.00 6.49
N ALA A 535 -11.31 -9.68 5.26
CA ALA A 535 -11.75 -8.35 4.85
C ALA A 535 -12.91 -7.77 5.71
N PRO A 536 -13.02 -6.43 5.82
CA PRO A 536 -14.09 -5.75 6.57
C PRO A 536 -15.53 -6.08 6.17
N THR A 537 -15.73 -6.56 4.93
CA THR A 537 -17.03 -6.94 4.37
C THR A 537 -16.91 -8.32 3.73
N THR A 538 -17.87 -9.21 3.97
CA THR A 538 -17.96 -10.50 3.29
C THR A 538 -18.44 -10.34 1.84
N GLU A 539 -18.29 -11.38 1.01
CA GLU A 539 -18.85 -11.38 -0.35
C GLU A 539 -20.39 -11.20 -0.35
N SER A 540 -21.08 -11.69 0.69
CA SER A 540 -22.52 -11.53 0.89
C SER A 540 -22.96 -10.09 1.18
N GLY A 541 -22.04 -9.19 1.57
CA GLY A 541 -22.34 -7.83 2.03
C GLY A 541 -22.63 -7.74 3.53
N GLU A 542 -22.14 -8.70 4.32
CA GLU A 542 -22.25 -8.74 5.78
C GLU A 542 -20.94 -8.26 6.43
N PRO A 543 -20.95 -7.78 7.69
CA PRO A 543 -19.73 -7.33 8.36
C PRO A 543 -18.73 -8.49 8.56
N GLY A 544 -17.52 -8.33 8.04
CA GLY A 544 -16.40 -9.25 8.24
C GLY A 544 -15.62 -8.98 9.54
N ALA A 545 -14.64 -9.83 9.83
CA ALA A 545 -13.94 -9.85 11.12
C ALA A 545 -13.24 -8.52 11.47
N THR A 546 -12.58 -7.89 10.50
CA THR A 546 -11.91 -6.59 10.67
C THR A 546 -12.89 -5.39 10.60
N GLY A 547 -14.15 -5.59 10.22
CA GLY A 547 -15.13 -4.52 9.97
C GLY A 547 -15.45 -3.65 11.20
N ARG A 548 -15.42 -4.23 12.40
CA ARG A 548 -15.55 -3.46 13.65
C ARG A 548 -14.34 -2.54 13.89
N GLY A 549 -13.14 -2.96 13.49
CA GLY A 549 -11.92 -2.15 13.53
C GLY A 549 -11.98 -0.98 12.54
N LEU A 550 -12.44 -1.24 11.32
CA LEU A 550 -12.65 -0.18 10.32
C LEU A 550 -13.66 0.86 10.81
N ARG A 551 -14.79 0.43 11.40
CA ARG A 551 -15.79 1.37 11.93
C ARG A 551 -15.28 2.16 13.13
N LEU A 552 -14.42 1.58 13.97
CA LEU A 552 -13.76 2.27 15.10
C LEU A 552 -12.84 3.37 14.60
N LEU A 553 -12.00 3.04 13.63
CA LEU A 553 -11.07 3.97 13.00
C LEU A 553 -11.82 5.11 12.30
N ALA A 554 -12.86 4.80 11.52
CA ALA A 554 -13.72 5.81 10.90
C ALA A 554 -14.38 6.74 11.94
N ALA A 555 -14.91 6.20 13.05
CA ALA A 555 -15.50 7.01 14.12
C ALA A 555 -14.48 7.91 14.83
N PHE A 556 -13.22 7.47 14.98
CA PHE A 556 -12.12 8.31 15.46
C PHE A 556 -11.82 9.43 14.46
N LEU A 557 -11.66 9.11 13.18
CA LEU A 557 -11.38 10.08 12.13
C LEU A 557 -12.52 11.11 11.96
N ASP A 558 -13.79 10.70 12.08
CA ASP A 558 -14.95 11.59 12.06
C ASP A 558 -14.95 12.61 13.22
N ARG A 559 -14.48 12.23 14.42
CA ARG A 559 -14.46 13.10 15.62
C ARG A 559 -13.15 13.91 15.80
N PHE A 560 -12.04 13.43 15.24
CA PHE A 560 -10.70 13.96 15.52
C PHE A 560 -9.84 14.26 14.28
N GLY A 561 -10.21 13.77 13.10
CA GLY A 561 -9.35 13.80 11.92
C GLY A 561 -8.95 15.20 11.41
N ASP A 562 -9.82 16.20 11.55
CA ASP A 562 -9.48 17.62 11.26
C ASP A 562 -8.36 18.15 12.17
N ARG A 563 -8.37 17.73 13.43
CA ARG A 563 -7.34 18.07 14.42
C ARG A 563 -6.08 17.25 14.17
N LEU A 564 -6.21 16.00 13.75
CA LEU A 564 -5.08 15.13 13.41
C LEU A 564 -4.34 15.62 12.15
N LEU A 565 -5.06 16.04 11.10
CA LEU A 565 -4.45 16.66 9.92
C LEU A 565 -3.80 18.02 10.24
N ALA A 566 -4.44 18.86 11.07
CA ALA A 566 -3.87 20.13 11.47
C ALA A 566 -2.65 19.99 12.40
N SER A 567 -2.56 18.89 13.17
CA SER A 567 -1.47 18.64 14.09
C SER A 567 -0.14 18.35 13.38
N GLU A 568 0.96 18.84 13.95
CA GLU A 568 2.32 18.53 13.52
C GLU A 568 2.91 17.40 14.38
N LEU A 569 3.67 16.50 13.75
CA LEU A 569 4.47 15.49 14.46
C LEU A 569 5.58 16.19 15.26
N VAL A 570 5.59 15.95 16.58
CA VAL A 570 6.63 16.40 17.50
C VAL A 570 7.91 15.62 17.22
N ARG A 571 9.04 16.33 17.24
CA ARG A 571 10.37 15.82 16.87
C ARG A 571 11.36 16.41 17.86
N ASP A 572 12.29 15.60 18.33
CA ASP A 572 13.26 15.98 19.36
C ASP A 572 14.65 16.24 18.75
N ALA A 573 14.95 15.63 17.59
CA ALA A 573 16.09 15.96 16.73
C ALA A 573 15.82 15.54 15.26
N VAL A 574 16.78 15.81 14.37
CA VAL A 574 16.73 15.45 12.94
C VAL A 574 18.01 14.74 12.51
N LEU A 575 17.86 13.68 11.70
CA LEU A 575 18.97 13.01 11.01
C LEU A 575 18.85 13.32 9.51
N ALA A 576 19.70 14.21 9.00
CA ALA A 576 19.72 14.59 7.59
C ALA A 576 20.68 13.69 6.81
N ILE A 577 20.18 12.98 5.80
CA ILE A 577 20.87 11.93 5.07
C ILE A 577 21.23 12.41 3.66
N ASP A 578 22.51 12.26 3.29
CA ASP A 578 22.99 12.46 1.92
C ASP A 578 22.51 11.34 0.99
N ARG A 579 21.97 11.70 -0.17
CA ARG A 579 21.59 10.75 -1.23
C ARG A 579 22.77 9.92 -1.75
N ALA A 580 24.00 10.44 -1.63
CA ALA A 580 25.21 9.74 -2.06
C ALA A 580 25.43 8.40 -1.32
N LEU A 581 24.90 8.25 -0.10
CA LEU A 581 24.95 7.01 0.67
C LEU A 581 24.15 5.89 -0.03
N PRO A 582 22.80 5.93 -0.11
CA PRO A 582 22.03 4.87 -0.77
C PRO A 582 22.25 4.80 -2.28
N GLU A 583 22.69 5.88 -2.95
CA GLU A 583 23.09 5.79 -4.36
C GLU A 583 24.32 4.89 -4.57
N ALA A 584 25.23 4.78 -3.59
CA ALA A 584 26.43 3.95 -3.65
C ALA A 584 26.27 2.59 -2.94
N GLU A 585 25.78 2.61 -1.70
CA GLU A 585 25.69 1.43 -0.81
C GLU A 585 24.68 0.39 -1.30
N THR A 586 23.71 0.78 -2.13
CA THR A 586 22.84 -0.16 -2.85
C THR A 586 23.58 -1.15 -3.78
N TRP A 587 24.89 -0.98 -3.98
CA TRP A 587 25.76 -1.90 -4.74
C TRP A 587 26.68 -2.76 -3.86
N ALA A 588 26.51 -2.71 -2.53
CA ALA A 588 27.24 -3.51 -1.56
C ALA A 588 26.30 -4.58 -0.94
N PRO A 589 26.22 -5.80 -1.52
CA PRO A 589 25.49 -6.89 -0.90
C PRO A 589 26.11 -7.26 0.46
N GLU A 590 25.29 -7.80 1.36
CA GLU A 590 25.64 -8.20 2.74
C GLU A 590 26.12 -7.05 3.66
N ALA A 591 26.22 -5.81 3.17
CA ALA A 591 26.65 -4.66 3.97
C ALA A 591 25.55 -4.16 4.93
N ASP A 592 25.96 -3.80 6.15
CA ASP A 592 25.14 -3.03 7.09
C ASP A 592 25.23 -1.52 6.75
N THR A 593 24.44 -1.11 5.76
CA THR A 593 24.48 0.24 5.15
C THR A 593 24.09 1.35 6.12
N ALA A 594 24.39 2.60 5.75
CA ALA A 594 24.00 3.79 6.51
C ALA A 594 22.50 3.84 6.82
N LEU A 595 21.65 3.36 5.91
CA LEU A 595 20.19 3.30 6.12
C LEU A 595 19.76 2.15 7.04
N ARG A 596 20.46 1.02 7.05
CA ARG A 596 20.20 -0.12 7.95
C ARG A 596 20.58 0.20 9.40
N GLN A 597 21.76 0.79 9.59
CA GLN A 597 22.18 1.37 10.86
C GLN A 597 21.21 2.45 11.33
N SER A 598 20.74 3.32 10.42
CA SER A 598 19.72 4.34 10.74
C SER A 598 18.38 3.73 11.14
N ALA A 599 17.85 2.76 10.38
CA ALA A 599 16.58 2.09 10.69
C ALA A 599 16.59 1.54 12.12
N THR A 600 17.66 0.83 12.47
CA THR A 600 17.88 0.27 13.80
C THR A 600 17.98 1.36 14.87
N ALA A 601 18.93 2.29 14.72
CA ALA A 601 19.22 3.29 15.77
C ALA A 601 18.05 4.27 16.01
N LEU A 602 17.30 4.64 14.97
CA LEU A 602 16.11 5.50 15.11
C LEU A 602 14.98 4.80 15.87
N HIS A 603 14.75 3.49 15.63
CA HIS A 603 13.77 2.71 16.36
C HIS A 603 14.20 2.48 17.82
N ASP A 604 15.47 2.15 18.04
CA ASP A 604 16.04 1.94 19.38
C ASP A 604 16.00 3.21 20.24
N VAL A 605 16.22 4.40 19.67
CA VAL A 605 16.02 5.67 20.40
C VAL A 605 14.54 5.89 20.74
N LEU A 606 13.63 5.62 19.81
CA LEU A 606 12.18 5.79 20.04
C LEU A 606 11.65 4.84 21.13
N LEU A 607 12.11 3.58 21.13
CA LEU A 607 11.79 2.58 22.15
C LEU A 607 12.45 2.87 23.50
N ARG A 608 13.76 3.12 23.55
CA ARG A 608 14.50 3.17 24.83
C ARG A 608 14.51 4.56 25.49
N ARG A 609 14.22 5.62 24.73
CA ARG A 609 14.33 7.02 25.19
C ARG A 609 13.04 7.82 25.01
N SER A 610 12.01 7.31 24.32
CA SER A 610 10.76 8.02 24.00
C SER A 610 10.99 9.39 23.32
N LEU A 611 12.02 9.47 22.47
CA LEU A 611 12.38 10.64 21.66
C LEU A 611 12.24 10.29 20.18
N LEU A 612 11.69 11.19 19.36
CA LEU A 612 11.65 11.01 17.90
C LEU A 612 12.76 11.81 17.23
N VAL A 613 13.74 11.09 16.68
CA VAL A 613 14.64 11.62 15.66
C VAL A 613 13.97 11.46 14.30
N ASP A 614 13.73 12.56 13.59
CA ASP A 614 13.05 12.54 12.28
C ASP A 614 14.09 12.41 11.15
N PRO A 615 14.12 11.29 10.40
CA PRO A 615 15.00 11.15 9.25
C PRO A 615 14.52 12.04 8.10
N GLN A 616 15.46 12.73 7.45
CA GLN A 616 15.20 13.66 6.35
C GLN A 616 16.28 13.56 5.29
N TRP A 617 15.94 13.95 4.07
CA TRP A 617 16.90 14.10 2.97
C TRP A 617 17.67 15.42 3.09
N LEU A 618 18.98 15.43 2.84
CA LEU A 618 19.68 16.69 2.48
C LEU A 618 19.10 17.26 1.18
N ASP A 619 19.08 18.58 1.05
CA ASP A 619 18.67 19.26 -0.19
C ASP A 619 19.65 18.99 -1.35
N GLU A 620 19.25 19.26 -2.60
CA GLU A 620 20.08 18.95 -3.79
C GLU A 620 21.38 19.78 -3.88
N ASP A 621 21.52 20.85 -3.09
CA ASP A 621 22.75 21.63 -2.91
C ASP A 621 23.60 21.18 -1.70
N GLY A 622 23.16 20.16 -0.97
CA GLY A 622 23.83 19.60 0.21
C GLY A 622 23.54 20.35 1.52
N THR A 623 22.61 21.32 1.53
CA THR A 623 22.13 21.95 2.77
C THR A 623 21.14 21.05 3.53
N THR A 624 20.97 21.31 4.82
CA THR A 624 19.93 20.67 5.64
C THR A 624 18.59 21.36 5.39
N PRO A 625 17.47 20.61 5.24
CA PRO A 625 16.14 21.19 5.11
C PRO A 625 15.83 22.17 6.25
N VAL A 626 14.96 23.13 5.97
CA VAL A 626 14.56 24.16 6.96
C VAL A 626 13.79 23.52 8.12
N THR A 627 14.51 23.19 9.18
CA THR A 627 13.97 22.81 10.48
C THR A 627 13.60 24.05 11.31
N PRO A 628 12.73 23.91 12.33
CA PRO A 628 12.67 24.89 13.41
C PRO A 628 14.08 25.08 14.01
N PRO A 629 14.52 26.32 14.28
CA PRO A 629 15.93 26.64 14.61
C PRO A 629 16.38 26.13 16.00
N GLU A 630 15.50 25.46 16.73
CA GLU A 630 15.72 24.92 18.07
C GLU A 630 16.01 23.41 18.07
N LEU A 631 15.78 22.70 16.96
CA LEU A 631 16.03 21.25 16.88
C LEU A 631 17.49 20.93 16.56
N PRO A 632 18.16 20.06 17.33
CA PRO A 632 19.47 19.50 16.96
C PRO A 632 19.39 18.73 15.63
N VAL A 633 20.41 18.88 14.79
CA VAL A 633 20.53 18.18 13.50
C VAL A 633 21.87 17.47 13.40
N ALA A 634 21.84 16.15 13.15
CA ALA A 634 23.00 15.39 12.67
C ALA A 634 22.94 15.25 11.14
N VAL A 635 24.11 15.11 10.50
CA VAL A 635 24.20 15.03 9.03
C VAL A 635 25.05 13.82 8.62
N LEU A 636 24.38 12.79 8.11
CA LEU A 636 24.99 11.56 7.63
C LEU A 636 25.43 11.75 6.16
N ARG A 637 26.73 11.59 5.88
CA ARG A 637 27.32 11.81 4.55
C ARG A 637 28.25 10.66 4.15
N SER A 638 28.33 10.40 2.84
CA SER A 638 29.35 9.52 2.28
C SER A 638 30.73 10.18 2.43
N THR A 639 31.73 9.44 2.91
CA THR A 639 33.10 9.94 3.02
C THR A 639 33.86 9.68 1.71
N PRO A 640 34.60 10.65 1.13
CA PRO A 640 35.16 10.52 -0.23
C PRO A 640 36.25 9.45 -0.46
N ASN A 641 36.48 8.52 0.47
CA ASN A 641 37.62 7.60 0.46
C ASN A 641 37.30 6.14 0.86
N ALA A 642 36.02 5.75 1.03
CA ALA A 642 35.62 4.38 1.39
C ALA A 642 35.74 3.34 0.25
N ALA A 643 36.72 3.51 -0.65
CA ALA A 643 36.97 2.65 -1.81
C ALA A 643 37.91 1.47 -1.49
N GLY A 644 37.79 0.88 -0.29
CA GLY A 644 38.79 -0.04 0.27
C GLY A 644 38.23 -1.12 1.18
N THR A 645 37.55 -2.11 0.58
CA THR A 645 37.29 -3.50 1.06
C THR A 645 36.62 -3.77 2.41
N ASP A 646 36.70 -2.90 3.41
CA ASP A 646 35.95 -3.02 4.66
C ASP A 646 34.63 -2.26 4.56
N ALA A 647 33.55 -2.83 5.09
CA ALA A 647 32.26 -2.14 5.15
C ALA A 647 32.38 -0.90 6.07
N PRO A 648 32.03 0.31 5.62
CA PRO A 648 32.14 1.49 6.46
C PRO A 648 31.18 1.41 7.65
N SER A 649 31.72 1.40 8.86
CA SER A 649 30.92 1.78 10.03
C SER A 649 30.53 3.25 9.85
N HIS A 650 29.23 3.53 9.81
CA HIS A 650 28.73 4.90 9.77
C HIS A 650 28.50 5.45 11.19
N GLU A 651 28.76 4.65 12.23
CA GLU A 651 28.71 5.02 13.66
C GLU A 651 27.37 5.69 14.05
N VAL A 652 26.27 5.33 13.38
CA VAL A 652 25.00 6.09 13.43
C VAL A 652 24.46 6.17 14.86
N ALA A 653 24.57 5.09 15.64
CA ALA A 653 24.19 5.09 17.06
C ALA A 653 25.00 6.10 17.88
N GLU A 654 26.33 6.18 17.69
CA GLU A 654 27.19 7.12 18.40
C GLU A 654 26.93 8.57 17.97
N GLN A 655 26.66 8.79 16.68
CA GLN A 655 26.23 10.09 16.17
C GLN A 655 24.90 10.53 16.79
N LEU A 656 23.93 9.62 16.94
CA LEU A 656 22.65 9.91 17.59
C LEU A 656 22.80 10.12 19.10
N ASP A 657 23.60 9.33 19.83
CA ASP A 657 23.81 9.57 21.26
C ASP A 657 24.52 10.91 21.52
N LYS A 658 25.48 11.29 20.66
CA LYS A 658 26.11 12.62 20.69
C LYS A 658 25.11 13.73 20.39
N LEU A 659 24.25 13.57 19.38
CA LEU A 659 23.17 14.52 19.03
C LEU A 659 22.18 14.70 20.19
N LEU A 660 21.77 13.59 20.80
CA LEU A 660 20.78 13.51 21.87
C LEU A 660 21.36 13.81 23.26
N SER A 661 22.65 14.10 23.38
CA SER A 661 23.28 14.55 24.63
C SER A 661 22.83 15.97 25.03
N ALA A 662 22.40 16.78 24.06
CA ALA A 662 21.86 18.13 24.26
C ALA A 662 20.32 18.16 24.35
N VAL A 663 19.64 17.04 24.12
CA VAL A 663 18.17 16.95 24.16
C VAL A 663 17.70 16.74 25.60
N GLY A 664 16.60 17.41 25.96
CA GLY A 664 16.00 17.30 27.29
C GLY A 664 15.45 15.90 27.60
N ARG A 665 15.04 15.68 28.86
CA ARG A 665 14.30 14.46 29.21
C ARG A 665 12.95 14.44 28.47
N PRO A 666 12.49 13.26 28.00
CA PRO A 666 11.20 13.15 27.34
C PRO A 666 10.06 13.47 28.32
N VAL A 667 8.93 13.96 27.79
CA VAL A 667 7.72 14.27 28.58
C VAL A 667 6.95 12.99 28.96
N TRP A 668 7.21 11.90 28.23
CA TRP A 668 6.61 10.58 28.40
C TRP A 668 7.72 9.55 28.50
N THR A 669 7.56 8.56 29.36
CA THR A 669 8.52 7.49 29.59
C THR A 669 7.78 6.17 29.64
N ASN A 670 8.14 5.23 28.77
CA ASN A 670 7.90 3.82 29.04
C ASN A 670 8.74 3.38 30.27
N GLU A 671 8.29 2.34 30.95
CA GLU A 671 8.98 1.83 32.13
C GLU A 671 10.01 0.76 31.76
N GLU A 672 9.77 0.01 30.67
CA GLU A 672 10.53 -1.19 30.33
C GLU A 672 11.19 -1.14 28.94
N GLY A 673 11.07 -0.04 28.20
CA GLY A 673 11.67 0.13 26.87
C GLY A 673 11.04 -0.70 25.75
N ARG A 674 9.80 -1.18 25.92
CA ARG A 674 9.09 -2.05 24.95
C ARG A 674 8.08 -1.31 24.08
N ALA A 675 7.56 -0.15 24.52
CA ALA A 675 6.58 0.63 23.78
C ALA A 675 7.11 1.96 23.22
N ALA A 676 6.95 2.15 21.91
CA ALA A 676 7.28 3.37 21.18
C ALA A 676 6.22 4.46 21.39
N VAL A 677 6.65 5.71 21.63
CA VAL A 677 5.74 6.84 21.91
C VAL A 677 5.84 7.90 20.81
N LEU A 678 4.74 8.13 20.08
CA LEU A 678 4.64 9.18 19.06
C LEU A 678 3.67 10.28 19.51
N ARG A 679 4.01 11.53 19.26
CA ARG A 679 3.24 12.71 19.71
C ARG A 679 2.95 13.66 18.56
N ARG A 680 1.71 14.16 18.46
CA ARG A 680 1.35 15.21 17.49
C ARG A 680 0.59 16.34 18.17
N VAL A 681 0.86 17.59 17.78
CA VAL A 681 0.26 18.77 18.43
C VAL A 681 -0.33 19.73 17.40
N ASP A 682 -1.63 20.03 17.54
CA ASP A 682 -2.27 21.20 16.94
C ASP A 682 -2.14 22.36 17.94
N ARG A 683 -1.10 23.18 17.73
CA ARG A 683 -0.77 24.33 18.59
C ARG A 683 -1.82 25.44 18.53
N HIS A 684 -2.62 25.51 17.47
CA HIS A 684 -3.64 26.55 17.29
C HIS A 684 -4.94 26.21 18.03
N ARG A 685 -5.26 24.92 18.17
CA ARG A 685 -6.45 24.45 18.89
C ARG A 685 -6.13 23.94 20.30
N HIS A 686 -4.86 23.93 20.71
CA HIS A 686 -4.35 23.37 21.97
C HIS A 686 -4.71 21.88 22.14
N VAL A 687 -4.53 21.10 21.08
CA VAL A 687 -4.84 19.65 21.06
C VAL A 687 -3.57 18.84 20.85
N GLU A 688 -3.39 17.80 21.65
CA GLU A 688 -2.29 16.86 21.56
C GLU A 688 -2.82 15.42 21.39
N PHE A 689 -2.19 14.68 20.48
CA PHE A 689 -2.37 13.25 20.27
C PHE A 689 -1.14 12.53 20.82
N ILE A 690 -1.34 11.68 21.82
CA ILE A 690 -0.33 10.79 22.37
C ILE A 690 -0.64 9.39 21.85
N ALA A 691 0.25 8.80 21.07
CA ALA A 691 0.12 7.42 20.64
C ALA A 691 1.24 6.56 21.21
N VAL A 692 0.87 5.38 21.68
CA VAL A 692 1.78 4.38 22.26
C VAL A 692 1.58 3.08 21.50
N PHE A 693 2.66 2.53 20.97
CA PHE A 693 2.69 1.30 20.16
C PHE A 693 3.58 0.27 20.84
N ASN A 694 3.06 -0.92 21.12
CA ASN A 694 3.83 -2.03 21.66
C ASN A 694 3.97 -3.13 20.58
N SER A 695 5.14 -3.23 19.96
CA SER A 695 5.47 -4.25 18.96
C SER A 695 6.20 -5.46 19.55
N THR A 696 5.96 -5.76 20.83
CA THR A 696 6.61 -6.87 21.56
C THR A 696 5.58 -7.87 22.08
N ASP A 697 6.05 -9.01 22.59
CA ASP A 697 5.26 -10.10 23.18
C ASP A 697 4.85 -9.86 24.64
N VAL A 698 5.33 -8.78 25.28
CA VAL A 698 5.06 -8.46 26.69
C VAL A 698 4.46 -7.05 26.82
N ALA A 699 3.45 -6.89 27.69
CA ALA A 699 2.86 -5.58 27.96
C ALA A 699 3.89 -4.56 28.48
N ASP A 700 3.67 -3.28 28.17
CA ASP A 700 4.46 -2.15 28.71
C ASP A 700 3.52 -1.08 29.27
N ARG A 701 4.08 -0.21 30.11
CA ARG A 701 3.37 0.88 30.75
C ARG A 701 4.12 2.19 30.49
N VAL A 702 3.40 3.16 29.94
CA VAL A 702 3.93 4.48 29.59
C VAL A 702 3.31 5.52 30.52
N THR A 703 4.15 6.22 31.26
CA THR A 703 3.75 7.32 32.12
C THR A 703 4.15 8.66 31.52
N GLY A 704 3.42 9.73 31.85
CA GLY A 704 3.72 11.05 31.35
C GLY A 704 2.88 12.15 32.00
N ARG A 705 2.96 13.36 31.44
CA ARG A 705 2.19 14.52 31.89
C ARG A 705 1.64 15.30 30.71
N ALA A 706 0.44 15.82 30.87
CA ALA A 706 -0.10 16.91 30.07
C ALA A 706 -0.80 17.88 31.02
N GLY A 707 -0.50 19.18 30.90
CA GLY A 707 -0.86 20.15 31.94
C GLY A 707 -0.29 19.74 33.32
N GLU A 708 -1.13 19.79 34.34
CA GLU A 708 -0.79 19.40 35.72
C GLU A 708 -1.09 17.92 36.03
N GLU A 709 -1.89 17.25 35.20
CA GLU A 709 -2.32 15.86 35.36
C GLU A 709 -1.16 14.87 35.06
N ARG A 710 -1.09 13.74 35.80
CA ARG A 710 -0.27 12.58 35.46
C ARG A 710 -1.09 11.57 34.67
N TYR A 711 -0.50 11.06 33.59
CA TYR A 711 -1.08 10.02 32.75
C TYR A 711 -0.33 8.70 32.92
N GLU A 712 -1.05 7.59 32.84
CA GLU A 712 -0.50 6.23 32.83
C GLU A 712 -1.29 5.39 31.81
N ILE A 713 -0.59 4.83 30.83
CA ILE A 713 -1.15 4.07 29.70
C ILE A 713 -0.52 2.67 29.70
N THR A 714 -1.31 1.63 29.88
CA THR A 714 -0.88 0.23 29.74
C THR A 714 -1.24 -0.27 28.35
N VAL A 715 -0.26 -0.81 27.60
CA VAL A 715 -0.46 -1.28 26.23
C VAL A 715 -0.09 -2.77 26.12
N PRO A 716 -1.02 -3.63 25.67
CA PRO A 716 -0.79 -5.07 25.56
C PRO A 716 0.13 -5.42 24.38
N PRO A 717 0.61 -6.68 24.31
CA PRO A 717 1.36 -7.20 23.16
C PRO A 717 0.65 -6.95 21.82
N GLY A 718 1.37 -6.43 20.83
CA GLY A 718 0.81 -6.01 19.53
C GLY A 718 -0.28 -4.94 19.60
N GLY A 719 -0.42 -4.26 20.75
CA GLY A 719 -1.43 -3.24 20.98
C GLY A 719 -0.95 -1.84 20.61
N ALA A 720 -1.90 -0.97 20.26
CA ALA A 720 -1.67 0.47 20.23
C ALA A 720 -2.78 1.22 20.96
N VAL A 721 -2.43 2.34 21.57
CA VAL A 721 -3.35 3.30 22.21
C VAL A 721 -3.12 4.68 21.63
N VAL A 722 -4.20 5.43 21.35
CA VAL A 722 -4.11 6.85 21.01
C VAL A 722 -5.03 7.65 21.93
N ALA A 723 -4.43 8.51 22.76
CA ALA A 723 -5.13 9.45 23.63
C ALA A 723 -5.18 10.85 22.98
N VAL A 724 -6.33 11.52 23.09
CA VAL A 724 -6.54 12.89 22.63
C VAL A 724 -6.74 13.80 23.84
N ILE A 725 -5.84 14.76 23.99
CA ILE A 725 -5.77 15.69 25.11
C ILE A 725 -6.05 17.10 24.58
N SER A 726 -7.04 17.77 25.13
CA SER A 726 -7.52 19.09 24.69
C SER A 726 -7.38 20.09 25.84
N GLY A 727 -6.58 21.14 25.66
CA GLY A 727 -6.30 22.13 26.70
C GLY A 727 -5.55 21.57 27.93
N GLY A 728 -4.89 20.41 27.79
CA GLY A 728 -4.23 19.70 28.89
C GLY A 728 -5.10 18.67 29.63
N VAL A 729 -6.35 18.47 29.21
CA VAL A 729 -7.28 17.49 29.81
C VAL A 729 -7.65 16.41 28.79
N LEU A 730 -7.75 15.14 29.22
CA LEU A 730 -8.17 14.03 28.37
C LEU A 730 -9.61 14.23 27.84
N GLU A 731 -9.78 14.20 26.52
CA GLU A 731 -11.09 14.31 25.86
C GLU A 731 -11.63 12.94 25.40
N SER A 732 -10.74 12.05 24.98
CA SER A 732 -11.04 10.65 24.63
C SER A 732 -9.74 9.87 24.39
N TRP A 733 -9.83 8.56 24.37
CA TRP A 733 -8.78 7.68 23.85
C TRP A 733 -9.39 6.53 23.06
N LEU A 734 -8.62 5.88 22.19
CA LEU A 734 -8.94 4.56 21.66
C LEU A 734 -7.78 3.61 21.86
N ALA A 735 -8.07 2.32 21.76
CA ALA A 735 -7.08 1.28 21.61
C ALA A 735 -7.39 0.42 20.37
N THR A 736 -6.38 -0.28 19.87
CA THR A 736 -6.58 -1.46 19.03
C THR A 736 -7.49 -2.47 19.73
N PRO A 737 -8.43 -3.13 19.04
CA PRO A 737 -9.27 -4.17 19.63
C PRO A 737 -8.46 -5.25 20.37
N ALA A 738 -8.93 -5.60 21.58
CA ALA A 738 -8.40 -6.71 22.35
C ALA A 738 -8.80 -8.06 21.70
N GLU A 739 -7.98 -9.08 21.92
CA GLU A 739 -8.35 -10.49 21.65
C GLU A 739 -9.38 -10.93 22.70
N PRO A 740 -10.21 -11.96 22.43
CA PRO A 740 -11.26 -12.41 23.35
C PRO A 740 -10.80 -12.70 24.79
N ASP A 741 -9.60 -13.26 24.96
CA ASP A 741 -9.01 -13.65 26.24
C ASP A 741 -7.67 -12.91 26.53
N GLY A 742 -7.33 -11.89 25.74
CA GLY A 742 -6.05 -11.17 25.83
C GLY A 742 -6.05 -10.04 26.88
N PRO A 743 -4.86 -9.57 27.32
CA PRO A 743 -4.76 -8.38 28.16
C PRO A 743 -5.31 -7.16 27.42
N ALA A 744 -6.16 -6.38 28.09
CA ALA A 744 -6.72 -5.15 27.52
C ALA A 744 -5.78 -3.95 27.71
N ALA A 745 -5.85 -2.99 26.80
CA ALA A 745 -5.27 -1.67 27.02
C ALA A 745 -6.05 -0.90 28.10
N ALA A 746 -5.34 -0.10 28.90
CA ALA A 746 -5.93 0.70 29.96
C ALA A 746 -5.29 2.10 30.01
N LEU A 747 -6.06 3.10 30.41
CA LEU A 747 -5.57 4.46 30.62
C LEU A 747 -6.11 5.02 31.94
N SER A 748 -5.22 5.57 32.77
CA SER A 748 -5.59 6.30 33.99
C SER A 748 -5.03 7.72 34.00
N VAL A 749 -5.74 8.62 34.68
CA VAL A 749 -5.33 10.01 34.93
C VAL A 749 -5.35 10.25 36.44
N ASP A 750 -4.22 10.68 37.00
CA ASP A 750 -3.96 10.77 38.45
C ASP A 750 -4.40 9.52 39.24
N GLY A 751 -4.15 8.33 38.66
CA GLY A 751 -4.49 7.02 39.22
C GLY A 751 -5.97 6.62 39.11
N ARG A 752 -6.79 7.38 38.37
CA ARG A 752 -8.21 7.06 38.12
C ARG A 752 -8.39 6.51 36.70
N PRO A 753 -8.83 5.25 36.52
CA PRO A 753 -9.14 4.69 35.19
C PRO A 753 -10.14 5.57 34.43
N ARG A 754 -9.92 5.76 33.12
CA ARG A 754 -10.72 6.64 32.24
C ARG A 754 -11.46 5.88 31.15
N ASP A 755 -11.98 4.70 31.47
CA ASP A 755 -12.79 3.88 30.57
C ASP A 755 -14.07 4.62 30.11
N ASP A 756 -14.53 5.60 30.90
CA ASP A 756 -15.62 6.53 30.57
C ASP A 756 -15.35 7.39 29.32
N LEU A 757 -14.08 7.56 28.94
CA LEU A 757 -13.64 8.30 27.76
C LEU A 757 -13.08 7.41 26.64
N SER A 758 -13.17 6.09 26.79
CA SER A 758 -12.74 5.13 25.76
C SER A 758 -13.70 5.15 24.58
N LEU A 759 -13.17 5.31 23.36
CA LEU A 759 -13.95 5.31 22.12
C LEU A 759 -14.29 3.86 21.74
N LEU A 760 -15.50 3.44 22.08
CA LEU A 760 -16.01 2.10 21.77
C LEU A 760 -17.02 2.15 20.62
N VAL A 761 -16.87 1.25 19.64
CA VAL A 761 -17.94 0.94 18.70
C VAL A 761 -18.95 0.03 19.40
N THR A 762 -20.08 0.62 19.77
CA THR A 762 -21.35 -0.10 19.94
C THR A 762 -21.77 -0.66 18.59
N THR A 763 -22.20 -1.92 18.58
CA THR A 763 -22.62 -2.69 17.39
C THR A 763 -23.75 -2.02 16.59
#